data_AF-R5CLV4-F1
#
_entry.id   AF-R5CLV4-F1
#
_cell.length_a   1.000
_cell.length_b   1.000
_cell.length_c   1.000
_cell.angle_alpha   90.00
_cell.angle_beta   90.00
_cell.angle_gamma   90.00
#
_symmetry.space_group_name_H-M   'P 1'
#
loop_
_entity.id
_entity.type
_entity.pdbx_description
1 polymer ?
#
loop_
_entity_poly.entity_id
_entity_poly.type
_entity_poly.pdbx_seq_one_letter_code
_entity_poly.pdbx_strand_id
1 'polypeptide(L)'
;MTRNTDILSHENTLWTQGISAIMVMLMHFIMQIEGYPRIVNILGSIGVAAFLFISGFGLNESYKKSGLTGYWHKRIVRVIIPCWLVFLFKLPFEEQFSLSRLVHNLLFTDSELWFVDYIVRWYIIYWLARRLSPRHTTKILAGFSVAFIFAQQLMCEQAFSFFCGYIVSQHYDKVRQTSRGRIIKFTAAAFAYGTAFMLIKEIPFVRGYIGTVPFNIILLNIKLPLAVAIITSPYILPQLKRLRPISWFGKISYEIYIVHFFVLPFVTDFLSIIKYMAASTVIAAVFNRINNELKNNFTTVFTSILYIAVCYIMACKYSMRATEHFGYVSMSYAVILALVTLLFNRRKTIISRHSEAIFWSMAVIMAVAMAAVQYHFDPMQNQVDRWSAIANPLTAMFSGQFPYSAQTHLGGYASPFPVWMVFHIPFWALGNVGLSEIFTALLFVISVKAAYGSQAGIKATVLLALSLNLWYETAVRSDLISNFLLLASFINLLICKKITFSKYPLMLAAIAGLWLSTRISTAFPLFIMFFPFWLKLSAGRKVSTLLIAAAVLCLTFLPFALWDWHELFYAENNPFSLQSRQGRPADSLLLLAAAVIMALKWKGNNKMLMLFSAIMLILVPVLAYGHNMYVYGNWTDIFNSAYDITYLDASLPFCITLMAAFGACQMQAKKPSL
;
A
#
# COMPACT_ATOMS: atom_id res chain seq x y z
N MET A 1 0.06 -24.86 34.45
CA MET A 1 1.06 -25.87 34.02
C MET A 1 2.16 -25.20 33.19
N THR A 2 3.30 -24.96 33.84
CA THR A 2 4.68 -24.70 33.36
C THR A 2 4.97 -24.64 31.84
N ARG A 3 4.69 -23.50 31.18
CA ARG A 3 5.08 -23.27 29.76
C ARG A 3 6.31 -22.37 29.53
N ASN A 4 6.88 -21.75 30.58
CA ASN A 4 7.93 -20.70 30.43
C ASN A 4 9.35 -21.11 30.86
N THR A 5 9.62 -22.41 31.03
CA THR A 5 10.94 -22.92 31.46
C THR A 5 11.75 -23.57 30.34
N ASP A 6 11.18 -23.76 29.14
CA ASP A 6 11.87 -24.46 28.06
C ASP A 6 12.88 -23.57 27.35
N ILE A 7 13.97 -24.17 26.86
CA ILE A 7 15.08 -23.50 26.16
C ILE A 7 14.61 -22.65 24.95
N LEU A 8 13.71 -23.18 24.12
CA LEU A 8 13.11 -22.46 22.98
C LEU A 8 11.62 -22.18 23.23
N SER A 9 11.28 -21.80 24.47
CA SER A 9 9.95 -21.26 24.77
C SER A 9 9.66 -20.01 23.95
N HIS A 10 8.37 -19.69 23.73
CA HIS A 10 7.97 -18.52 22.95
C HIS A 10 8.61 -17.21 23.45
N GLU A 11 8.74 -17.05 24.77
CA GLU A 11 9.39 -15.90 25.39
C GLU A 11 10.89 -15.83 25.03
N ASN A 12 11.60 -16.94 25.11
CA ASN A 12 13.02 -17.02 24.73
C ASN A 12 13.20 -16.73 23.23
N THR A 13 12.35 -17.30 22.37
CA THR A 13 12.44 -17.07 20.92
C THR A 13 12.19 -15.61 20.55
N LEU A 14 11.25 -14.93 21.24
CA LEU A 14 11.02 -13.49 21.04
C LEU A 14 12.21 -12.67 21.51
N TRP A 15 12.79 -13.01 22.66
CA TRP A 15 13.99 -12.33 23.15
C TRP A 15 15.15 -12.47 22.16
N THR A 16 15.39 -13.67 21.64
CA THR A 16 16.42 -13.93 20.61
C THR A 16 16.16 -13.14 19.33
N GLN A 17 14.91 -13.09 18.84
CA GLN A 17 14.56 -12.28 17.67
C GLN A 17 14.78 -10.78 17.91
N GLY A 18 14.50 -10.31 19.11
CA GLY A 18 14.66 -8.90 19.48
C GLY A 18 16.11 -8.48 19.54
N ILE A 19 16.97 -9.26 20.20
CA ILE A 19 18.41 -8.95 20.26
C ILE A 19 19.05 -9.06 18.87
N SER A 20 18.65 -10.04 18.05
CA SER A 20 19.09 -10.17 16.67
C SER A 20 18.76 -8.92 15.84
N ALA A 21 17.54 -8.39 15.96
CA ALA A 21 17.13 -7.18 15.25
C ALA A 21 17.96 -5.96 15.68
N ILE A 22 18.18 -5.79 16.99
CA ILE A 22 19.00 -4.69 17.54
C ILE A 22 20.45 -4.79 17.05
N MET A 23 21.05 -5.99 17.08
CA MET A 23 22.42 -6.22 16.61
C MET A 23 22.59 -5.88 15.13
N VAL A 24 21.60 -6.23 14.31
CA VAL A 24 21.61 -5.92 12.88
C VAL A 24 21.48 -4.41 12.63
N MET A 25 20.56 -3.73 13.32
CA MET A 25 20.43 -2.27 13.20
C MET A 25 21.71 -1.53 13.62
N LEU A 26 22.29 -1.93 14.76
CA LEU A 26 23.50 -1.32 15.31
C LEU A 26 24.71 -1.57 14.42
N MET A 27 24.83 -2.77 13.82
CA MET A 27 25.89 -3.07 12.87
C MET A 27 25.79 -2.20 11.60
N HIS A 28 24.61 -2.08 10.98
CA HIS A 28 24.44 -1.24 9.80
C HIS A 28 24.73 0.23 10.09
N PHE A 29 24.41 0.71 11.30
CA PHE A 29 24.80 2.04 11.74
C PHE A 29 26.33 2.17 11.86
N ILE A 30 27.00 1.26 12.59
CA ILE A 30 28.45 1.34 12.81
C ILE A 30 29.22 1.29 11.48
N MET A 31 28.70 0.56 10.48
CA MET A 31 29.28 0.53 9.14
C MET A 31 29.31 1.89 8.42
N GLN A 32 28.49 2.85 8.84
CA GLN A 32 28.48 4.22 8.27
C GLN A 32 29.53 5.13 8.91
N ILE A 33 30.18 4.72 10.01
CA ILE A 33 31.21 5.54 10.66
C ILE A 33 32.54 5.36 9.93
N GLU A 34 33.21 6.47 9.59
CA GLU A 34 34.56 6.42 9.03
C GLU A 34 35.54 5.70 9.98
N GLY A 35 36.32 4.76 9.44
CA GLY A 35 37.31 4.01 10.22
C GLY A 35 36.73 2.95 11.18
N TYR A 36 35.45 2.57 11.03
CA TYR A 36 34.84 1.61 11.95
C TYR A 36 35.58 0.25 12.00
N PRO A 37 35.67 -0.37 13.19
CA PRO A 37 36.35 -1.65 13.33
C PRO A 37 35.54 -2.77 12.68
N ARG A 38 36.07 -3.34 11.59
CA ARG A 38 35.42 -4.43 10.80
C ARG A 38 35.04 -5.67 11.61
N ILE A 39 35.61 -5.86 12.80
CA ILE A 39 35.25 -6.93 13.74
C ILE A 39 33.76 -6.87 14.15
N VAL A 40 33.17 -5.68 14.17
CA VAL A 40 31.77 -5.45 14.54
C VAL A 40 30.78 -6.02 13.50
N ASN A 41 31.24 -6.24 12.26
CA ASN A 41 30.43 -6.89 11.21
C ASN A 41 29.99 -8.30 11.60
N ILE A 42 30.67 -8.93 12.56
CA ILE A 42 30.28 -10.24 13.06
C ILE A 42 28.94 -10.19 13.80
N LEU A 43 28.63 -9.08 14.49
CA LEU A 43 27.41 -8.94 15.30
C LEU A 43 26.15 -9.03 14.44
N GLY A 44 26.13 -8.34 13.29
CA GLY A 44 25.00 -8.41 12.36
C GLY A 44 24.79 -9.82 11.81
N SER A 45 25.86 -10.48 11.35
CA SER A 45 25.78 -11.84 10.80
C SER A 45 25.35 -12.90 11.83
N ILE A 46 25.78 -12.77 13.10
CA ILE A 46 25.34 -13.66 14.19
C ILE A 46 23.84 -13.44 14.46
N GLY A 47 23.40 -12.18 14.45
CA GLY A 47 21.98 -11.82 14.58
C GLY A 47 21.12 -12.49 13.51
N VAL A 48 21.56 -12.43 12.24
CA VAL A 48 20.89 -13.11 11.11
C VAL A 48 20.84 -14.62 11.27
N ALA A 49 21.95 -15.26 11.70
CA ALA A 49 22.01 -16.70 11.94
C ALA A 49 21.01 -17.15 13.01
N ALA A 50 20.97 -16.43 14.15
CA ALA A 50 20.02 -16.68 15.21
C ALA A 50 18.57 -16.51 14.72
N PHE A 51 18.30 -15.49 13.91
CA PHE A 51 16.97 -15.25 13.36
C PHE A 51 16.50 -16.36 12.41
N LEU A 52 17.37 -16.83 11.51
CA LEU A 52 17.08 -17.92 10.58
C LEU A 52 16.87 -19.25 11.31
N PHE A 53 17.67 -19.52 12.35
CA PHE A 53 17.49 -20.68 13.21
C PHE A 53 16.10 -20.67 13.89
N ILE A 54 15.72 -19.55 14.50
CA ILE A 54 14.39 -19.42 15.14
C ILE A 54 13.28 -19.52 14.09
N SER A 55 13.49 -18.99 12.88
CA SER A 55 12.54 -19.10 11.76
C SER A 55 12.32 -20.55 11.34
N GLY A 56 13.39 -21.34 11.15
CA GLY A 56 13.30 -22.77 10.81
C GLY A 56 12.63 -23.59 11.91
N PHE A 57 12.98 -23.34 13.17
CA PHE A 57 12.34 -23.96 14.34
C PHE A 57 10.85 -23.64 14.41
N GLY A 58 10.48 -22.35 14.40
CA GLY A 58 9.11 -21.88 14.49
C GLY A 58 8.24 -22.33 13.32
N LEU A 59 8.81 -22.43 12.12
CA LEU A 59 8.10 -22.91 10.93
C LEU A 59 7.65 -24.37 11.09
N ASN A 60 8.56 -25.23 11.57
CA ASN A 60 8.26 -26.64 11.77
C ASN A 60 7.33 -26.87 12.97
N GLU A 61 7.48 -26.12 14.07
CA GLU A 61 6.53 -26.18 15.19
C GLU A 61 5.12 -25.72 14.80
N SER A 62 5.01 -24.71 13.93
CA SER A 62 3.73 -24.28 13.36
C SER A 62 3.11 -25.36 12.45
N TYR A 63 3.94 -26.06 11.67
CA TYR A 63 3.53 -27.19 10.84
C TYR A 63 3.04 -28.38 11.68
N LYS A 64 3.74 -28.76 12.76
CA LYS A 64 3.30 -29.83 13.66
C LYS A 64 1.90 -29.57 14.24
N LYS A 65 1.54 -28.29 14.46
CA LYS A 65 0.24 -27.89 15.02
C LYS A 65 -0.88 -27.77 13.99
N SER A 66 -0.57 -27.30 12.77
CA SER A 66 -1.59 -26.86 11.81
C SER A 66 -1.36 -27.33 10.36
N GLY A 67 -0.36 -28.18 10.12
CA GLY A 67 0.04 -28.62 8.80
C GLY A 67 0.41 -27.47 7.86
N LEU A 68 -0.04 -27.55 6.61
CA LEU A 68 0.11 -26.49 5.60
C LEU A 68 -1.07 -25.51 5.55
N THR A 69 -2.05 -25.65 6.43
CA THR A 69 -3.25 -24.81 6.42
C THR A 69 -2.90 -23.36 6.71
N GLY A 70 -3.27 -22.47 5.78
CA GLY A 70 -2.93 -21.04 5.86
C GLY A 70 -1.42 -20.77 5.79
N TYR A 71 -0.62 -21.70 5.21
CA TYR A 71 0.82 -21.54 5.13
C TYR A 71 1.19 -20.21 4.43
N TRP A 72 0.80 -20.04 3.18
CA TRP A 72 1.13 -18.85 2.40
C TRP A 72 0.49 -17.59 2.95
N HIS A 73 -0.77 -17.64 3.39
CA HIS A 73 -1.45 -16.48 3.96
C HIS A 73 -0.64 -15.82 5.10
N LYS A 74 -0.11 -16.61 6.04
CA LYS A 74 0.71 -16.08 7.15
C LYS A 74 1.99 -15.38 6.68
N ARG A 75 2.63 -15.84 5.60
CA ARG A 75 3.91 -15.29 5.10
C ARG A 75 3.69 -14.13 4.13
N ILE A 76 2.64 -14.21 3.29
CA ILE A 76 2.24 -13.12 2.41
C ILE A 76 1.94 -11.87 3.24
N VAL A 77 1.11 -12.01 4.28
CA VAL A 77 0.70 -10.88 5.13
C VAL A 77 1.84 -10.34 5.99
N ARG A 78 2.75 -11.19 6.49
CA ARG A 78 3.78 -10.78 7.44
C ARG A 78 5.11 -10.37 6.81
N VAL A 79 5.42 -10.87 5.61
CA VAL A 79 6.74 -10.69 4.97
C VAL A 79 6.58 -10.03 3.60
N ILE A 80 5.80 -10.65 2.70
CA ILE A 80 5.77 -10.21 1.29
C ILE A 80 5.12 -8.83 1.13
N ILE A 81 3.92 -8.63 1.67
CA ILE A 81 3.20 -7.35 1.57
C ILE A 81 4.04 -6.19 2.15
N PRO A 82 4.59 -6.28 3.38
CA PRO A 82 5.50 -5.27 3.91
C PRO A 82 6.68 -4.94 3.00
N CYS A 83 7.34 -5.94 2.42
CA CYS A 83 8.47 -5.72 1.51
C CYS A 83 8.02 -5.00 0.24
N TRP A 84 6.93 -5.42 -0.39
CA TRP A 84 6.39 -4.74 -1.56
C TRP A 84 6.03 -3.29 -1.26
N LEU A 85 5.40 -3.02 -0.11
CA LEU A 85 5.11 -1.65 0.31
C LEU A 85 6.37 -0.81 0.42
N VAL A 86 7.41 -1.34 1.05
CA VAL A 86 8.65 -0.58 1.23
C VAL A 86 9.37 -0.34 -0.11
N PHE A 87 9.42 -1.33 -1.00
CA PHE A 87 9.96 -1.14 -2.35
C PHE A 87 9.18 -0.08 -3.14
N LEU A 88 7.84 -0.12 -3.11
CA LEU A 88 7.02 0.85 -3.83
C LEU A 88 7.11 2.26 -3.24
N PHE A 89 7.16 2.40 -1.92
CA PHE A 89 7.29 3.71 -1.25
C PHE A 89 8.69 4.30 -1.42
N LYS A 90 9.70 3.48 -1.72
CA LYS A 90 11.06 3.93 -2.00
C LYS A 90 11.22 4.49 -3.42
N LEU A 91 10.41 4.06 -4.39
CA LEU A 91 10.52 4.46 -5.80
C LEU A 91 10.71 5.97 -6.05
N PRO A 92 10.02 6.90 -5.35
CA PRO A 92 10.23 8.33 -5.54
C PRO A 92 11.64 8.84 -5.19
N PHE A 93 12.43 8.05 -4.47
CA PHE A 93 13.79 8.40 -4.04
C PHE A 93 14.87 7.75 -4.90
N GLU A 94 14.51 6.96 -5.92
CA GLU A 94 15.50 6.36 -6.82
C GLU A 94 15.93 7.35 -7.90
N GLU A 95 17.23 7.61 -7.99
CA GLU A 95 17.81 8.49 -9.02
C GLU A 95 17.60 7.96 -10.44
N GLN A 96 17.60 6.63 -10.61
CA GLN A 96 17.39 5.96 -11.88
C GLN A 96 16.44 4.78 -11.71
N PHE A 97 15.29 4.85 -12.39
CA PHE A 97 14.32 3.76 -12.39
C PHE A 97 14.76 2.63 -13.31
N SER A 98 14.67 1.39 -12.82
CA SER A 98 14.85 0.19 -13.63
C SER A 98 13.66 -0.76 -13.43
N LEU A 99 12.88 -0.97 -14.50
CA LEU A 99 11.76 -1.92 -14.48
C LEU A 99 12.25 -3.33 -14.14
N SER A 100 13.42 -3.72 -14.66
CA SER A 100 14.04 -5.01 -14.33
C SER A 100 14.29 -5.11 -12.83
N ARG A 101 14.92 -4.09 -12.21
CA ARG A 101 15.18 -4.09 -10.76
C ARG A 101 13.89 -4.15 -9.94
N LEU A 102 12.85 -3.40 -10.35
CA LEU A 102 11.54 -3.46 -9.68
C LEU A 102 10.93 -4.86 -9.76
N VAL A 103 10.97 -5.51 -10.92
CA VAL A 103 10.47 -6.89 -11.09
C VAL A 103 11.27 -7.88 -10.24
N HIS A 104 12.60 -7.76 -10.21
CA HIS A 104 13.48 -8.57 -9.35
C HIS A 104 13.16 -8.40 -7.86
N ASN A 105 12.93 -7.16 -7.42
CA ASN A 105 12.48 -6.84 -6.06
C ASN A 105 11.09 -7.44 -5.75
N LEU A 106 10.12 -7.34 -6.66
CA LEU A 106 8.76 -7.85 -6.45
C LEU A 106 8.69 -9.39 -6.47
N LEU A 107 9.50 -10.05 -7.29
CA LEU A 107 9.57 -11.51 -7.38
C LEU A 107 10.50 -12.15 -6.36
N PHE A 108 11.23 -11.35 -5.57
CA PHE A 108 12.29 -11.81 -4.68
C PHE A 108 13.32 -12.67 -5.43
N THR A 109 13.77 -12.18 -6.57
CA THR A 109 14.87 -12.77 -7.33
C THR A 109 15.95 -11.72 -7.41
N ASP A 110 17.02 -11.85 -6.61
CA ASP A 110 18.09 -10.83 -6.56
C ASP A 110 17.59 -9.45 -6.10
N SER A 111 16.78 -9.45 -5.03
CA SER A 111 16.26 -8.21 -4.45
C SER A 111 17.30 -7.49 -3.60
N GLU A 112 17.20 -6.16 -3.49
CA GLU A 112 18.07 -5.35 -2.62
C GLU A 112 18.11 -5.82 -1.16
N LEU A 113 16.98 -6.35 -0.67
CA LEU A 113 16.89 -7.00 0.64
C LEU A 113 17.28 -8.48 0.54
N TRP A 114 18.57 -8.77 0.36
CA TRP A 114 19.09 -10.14 0.18
C TRP A 114 18.58 -11.13 1.26
N PHE A 115 18.42 -10.66 2.49
CA PHE A 115 17.93 -11.46 3.61
C PHE A 115 16.47 -11.93 3.40
N VAL A 116 15.63 -11.06 2.82
CA VAL A 116 14.24 -11.39 2.53
C VAL A 116 14.15 -12.36 1.35
N ASP A 117 14.94 -12.15 0.29
CA ASP A 117 15.06 -13.13 -0.79
C ASP A 117 15.43 -14.51 -0.20
N TYR A 118 16.49 -14.54 0.61
CA TYR A 118 16.98 -15.75 1.24
C TYR A 118 15.91 -16.48 2.07
N ILE A 119 15.18 -15.78 2.93
CA ILE A 119 14.15 -16.42 3.77
C ILE A 119 12.90 -16.84 2.98
N VAL A 120 12.54 -16.12 1.91
CA VAL A 120 11.43 -16.49 1.02
C VAL A 120 11.77 -17.78 0.27
N ARG A 121 13.00 -17.95 -0.22
CA ARG A 121 13.47 -19.22 -0.80
C ARG A 121 13.35 -20.39 0.17
N TRP A 122 13.73 -20.19 1.43
CA TRP A 122 13.51 -21.18 2.50
C TRP A 122 12.03 -21.53 2.71
N TYR A 123 11.14 -20.54 2.64
CA TYR A 123 9.70 -20.80 2.74
C TYR A 123 9.14 -21.57 1.55
N ILE A 124 9.62 -21.29 0.33
CA ILE A 124 9.23 -22.01 -0.89
C ILE A 124 9.69 -23.47 -0.80
N ILE A 125 10.98 -23.72 -0.56
CA ILE A 125 11.52 -25.08 -0.55
C ILE A 125 10.92 -25.93 0.59
N TYR A 126 10.70 -25.32 1.77
CA TYR A 126 10.06 -26.03 2.89
C TYR A 126 8.64 -26.46 2.52
N TRP A 127 7.87 -25.58 1.88
CA TRP A 127 6.53 -25.88 1.44
C TRP A 127 6.51 -26.96 0.36
N LEU A 128 7.39 -26.88 -0.64
CA LEU A 128 7.54 -27.89 -1.68
C LEU A 128 7.92 -29.25 -1.08
N ALA A 129 8.91 -29.27 -0.20
CA ALA A 129 9.36 -30.49 0.47
C ALA A 129 8.24 -31.13 1.30
N ARG A 130 7.47 -30.33 2.05
CA ARG A 130 6.33 -30.82 2.83
C ARG A 130 5.13 -31.24 1.98
N ARG A 131 4.91 -30.61 0.84
CA ARG A 131 3.77 -30.91 -0.05
C ARG A 131 4.03 -32.12 -0.95
N LEU A 132 5.22 -32.21 -1.51
CA LEU A 132 5.57 -33.21 -2.53
C LEU A 132 6.23 -34.46 -1.93
N SER A 133 7.07 -34.31 -0.89
CA SER A 133 7.81 -35.44 -0.31
C SER A 133 7.98 -35.32 1.21
N PRO A 134 6.89 -35.49 2.00
CA PRO A 134 6.93 -35.35 3.45
C PRO A 134 7.98 -36.25 4.13
N ARG A 135 8.20 -37.46 3.58
CA ARG A 135 9.19 -38.43 4.10
C ARG A 135 10.63 -37.97 3.88
N HIS A 136 10.90 -37.26 2.78
CA HIS A 136 12.25 -36.82 2.42
C HIS A 136 12.51 -35.35 2.75
N THR A 137 11.62 -34.68 3.49
CA THR A 137 11.76 -33.25 3.81
C THR A 137 13.13 -32.92 4.42
N THR A 138 13.61 -33.73 5.37
CA THR A 138 14.93 -33.51 5.98
C THR A 138 16.07 -33.59 4.96
N LYS A 139 16.03 -34.55 4.04
CA LYS A 139 17.05 -34.71 2.99
C LYS A 139 17.00 -33.56 1.98
N ILE A 140 15.80 -33.12 1.60
CA ILE A 140 15.62 -31.99 0.68
C ILE A 140 16.16 -30.70 1.29
N LEU A 141 15.82 -30.40 2.56
CA LEU A 141 16.32 -29.20 3.23
C LEU A 141 17.84 -29.26 3.46
N ALA A 142 18.40 -30.44 3.76
CA ALA A 142 19.84 -30.62 3.87
C ALA A 142 20.55 -30.38 2.52
N GLY A 143 20.03 -30.96 1.43
CA GLY A 143 20.54 -30.72 0.08
C GLY A 143 20.46 -29.25 -0.32
N PHE A 144 19.38 -28.57 0.07
CA PHE A 144 19.23 -27.13 -0.15
C PHE A 144 20.25 -26.30 0.65
N SER A 145 20.56 -26.66 1.90
CA SER A 145 21.67 -26.05 2.66
C SER A 145 23.01 -26.25 1.96
N VAL A 146 23.29 -27.46 1.45
CA VAL A 146 24.55 -27.75 0.73
C VAL A 146 24.66 -26.93 -0.55
N ALA A 147 23.56 -26.77 -1.30
CA ALA A 147 23.55 -25.94 -2.50
C ALA A 147 23.95 -24.47 -2.22
N PHE A 148 23.57 -23.92 -1.06
CA PHE A 148 23.94 -22.55 -0.67
C PHE A 148 25.42 -22.35 -0.32
N ILE A 149 26.21 -23.42 -0.19
CA ILE A 149 27.67 -23.30 -0.01
C ILE A 149 28.32 -22.65 -1.25
N PHE A 150 27.70 -22.87 -2.42
CA PHE A 150 28.14 -22.35 -3.71
C PHE A 150 27.49 -21.00 -4.07
N ALA A 151 26.65 -20.45 -3.19
CA ALA A 151 26.02 -19.16 -3.41
C ALA A 151 26.93 -18.00 -2.96
N GLN A 152 26.42 -16.77 -3.11
CA GLN A 152 27.09 -15.57 -2.60
C GLN A 152 27.49 -15.74 -1.12
N GLN A 153 28.63 -15.17 -0.74
CA GLN A 153 29.26 -15.38 0.57
C GLN A 153 28.31 -15.13 1.76
N LEU A 154 27.46 -14.10 1.69
CA LEU A 154 26.45 -13.79 2.72
C LEU A 154 25.43 -14.90 2.93
N MET A 155 25.00 -15.57 1.85
CA MET A 155 24.07 -16.70 1.92
C MET A 155 24.77 -17.97 2.37
N CYS A 156 26.01 -18.17 1.94
CA CYS A 156 26.83 -19.31 2.35
C CYS A 156 27.03 -19.29 3.87
N GLU A 157 27.44 -18.17 4.45
CA GLU A 157 27.61 -17.98 5.90
C GLU A 157 26.42 -18.44 6.75
N GLN A 158 25.22 -18.47 6.15
CA GLN A 158 23.95 -18.76 6.80
C GLN A 158 23.32 -20.09 6.37
N ALA A 159 23.99 -20.86 5.50
CA ALA A 159 23.44 -22.02 4.79
C ALA A 159 22.76 -23.06 5.70
N PHE A 160 23.33 -23.32 6.88
CA PHE A 160 22.80 -24.32 7.81
C PHE A 160 21.93 -23.73 8.93
N SER A 161 21.88 -22.40 9.09
CA SER A 161 21.18 -21.76 10.21
C SER A 161 19.70 -22.16 10.28
N PHE A 162 18.99 -22.08 9.14
CA PHE A 162 17.58 -22.46 9.06
C PHE A 162 17.38 -23.98 9.23
N PHE A 163 18.20 -24.79 8.57
CA PHE A 163 18.12 -26.24 8.63
C PHE A 163 18.37 -26.78 10.04
N CYS A 164 19.37 -26.26 10.76
CA CYS A 164 19.62 -26.61 12.16
C CYS A 164 18.42 -26.28 13.05
N GLY A 165 17.76 -25.13 12.84
CA GLY A 165 16.51 -24.80 13.53
C GLY A 165 15.40 -25.83 13.28
N TYR A 166 15.26 -26.28 12.03
CA TYR A 166 14.33 -27.37 11.66
C TYR A 166 14.67 -28.70 12.35
N ILE A 167 15.94 -29.11 12.36
CA ILE A 167 16.41 -30.35 13.02
C ILE A 167 16.16 -30.30 14.53
N VAL A 168 16.44 -29.16 15.16
CA VAL A 168 16.17 -28.96 16.59
C VAL A 168 14.69 -29.07 16.89
N SER A 169 13.81 -28.60 16.00
CA SER A 169 12.37 -28.85 16.12
C SER A 169 12.05 -30.35 15.99
N GLN A 170 12.63 -31.09 15.04
CA GLN A 170 12.39 -32.54 14.90
C GLN A 170 12.74 -33.33 16.17
N HIS A 171 13.77 -32.89 16.91
CA HIS A 171 14.22 -33.55 18.14
C HIS A 171 13.95 -32.72 19.40
N TYR A 172 12.94 -31.85 19.37
CA TYR A 172 12.72 -30.87 20.42
C TYR A 172 12.47 -31.50 21.79
N ASP A 173 11.81 -32.66 21.85
CA ASP A 173 11.57 -33.38 23.11
C ASP A 173 12.88 -33.75 23.82
N LYS A 174 13.89 -34.18 23.07
CA LYS A 174 15.23 -34.49 23.61
C LYS A 174 15.97 -33.22 24.04
N VAL A 175 15.87 -32.16 23.24
CA VAL A 175 16.51 -30.86 23.53
C VAL A 175 15.92 -30.23 24.80
N ARG A 176 14.61 -30.34 24.97
CA ARG A 176 13.88 -29.85 26.15
C ARG A 176 14.27 -30.58 27.44
N GLN A 177 14.55 -31.88 27.36
CA GLN A 177 14.96 -32.70 28.51
C GLN A 177 16.44 -32.53 28.89
N THR A 178 17.21 -31.77 28.12
CA THR A 178 18.64 -31.61 28.36
C THR A 178 18.91 -30.69 29.56
N SER A 179 19.79 -31.13 30.47
CA SER A 179 20.11 -30.36 31.68
C SER A 179 20.80 -29.03 31.36
N ARG A 180 20.55 -28.01 32.19
CA ARG A 180 21.12 -26.66 32.04
C ARG A 180 22.65 -26.68 32.00
N GLY A 181 23.30 -27.51 32.82
CA GLY A 181 24.76 -27.66 32.81
C GLY A 181 25.30 -28.19 31.48
N ARG A 182 24.61 -29.13 30.83
CA ARG A 182 25.01 -29.65 29.51
C ARG A 182 24.83 -28.58 28.42
N ILE A 183 23.77 -27.79 28.49
CA ILE A 183 23.53 -26.66 27.57
C ILE A 183 24.61 -25.58 27.72
N ILE A 184 25.05 -25.28 28.94
CA ILE A 184 26.16 -24.35 29.18
C ILE A 184 27.46 -24.88 28.56
N LYS A 185 27.82 -26.15 28.81
CA LYS A 185 29.01 -26.78 28.21
C LYS A 185 28.97 -26.76 26.69
N PHE A 186 27.83 -27.12 26.10
CA PHE A 186 27.63 -27.07 24.65
C PHE A 186 27.76 -25.64 24.10
N THR A 187 27.17 -24.66 24.78
CA THR A 187 27.24 -23.26 24.40
C THR A 187 28.68 -22.73 24.46
N ALA A 188 29.42 -23.05 25.53
CA ALA A 188 30.82 -22.68 25.67
C ALA A 188 31.71 -23.32 24.60
N ALA A 189 31.48 -24.61 24.29
CA ALA A 189 32.20 -25.31 23.24
C ALA A 189 31.89 -24.71 21.85
N ALA A 190 30.63 -24.44 21.53
CA ALA A 190 30.22 -23.80 20.28
C ALA A 190 30.80 -22.37 20.14
N PHE A 191 30.84 -21.61 21.24
CA PHE A 191 31.43 -20.28 21.26
C PHE A 191 32.96 -20.34 21.03
N ALA A 192 33.66 -21.25 21.72
CA ALA A 192 35.09 -21.46 21.53
C ALA A 192 35.42 -21.90 20.10
N TYR A 193 34.63 -22.82 19.54
CA TYR A 193 34.74 -23.29 18.17
C TYR A 193 34.57 -22.15 17.15
N GLY A 194 33.48 -21.38 17.26
CA GLY A 194 33.24 -20.24 16.37
C GLY A 194 34.30 -19.15 16.49
N THR A 195 34.82 -18.92 17.70
CA THR A 195 35.92 -17.96 17.94
C THR A 195 37.24 -18.46 17.34
N ALA A 196 37.55 -19.76 17.44
CA ALA A 196 38.74 -20.32 16.80
C ALA A 196 38.70 -20.14 15.28
N PHE A 197 37.57 -20.44 14.63
CA PHE A 197 37.40 -20.20 13.19
C PHE A 197 37.41 -18.72 12.82
N MET A 198 36.92 -17.86 13.70
CA MET A 198 37.04 -16.42 13.54
C MET A 198 38.52 -15.99 13.52
N LEU A 199 39.35 -16.49 14.43
CA LEU A 199 40.79 -16.21 14.45
C LEU A 199 41.50 -16.80 13.21
N ILE A 200 41.15 -18.02 12.81
CA ILE A 200 41.69 -18.66 11.59
C ILE A 200 41.40 -17.80 10.34
N LYS A 201 40.20 -17.25 10.24
CA LYS A 201 39.80 -16.36 9.13
C LYS A 201 40.66 -15.10 9.04
N GLU A 202 41.29 -14.66 10.13
CA GLU A 202 42.14 -13.47 10.17
C GLU A 202 43.61 -13.74 9.76
N ILE A 203 44.01 -15.02 9.63
CA ILE A 203 45.37 -15.40 9.20
C ILE A 203 45.62 -14.91 7.76
N PRO A 204 46.76 -14.25 7.46
CA PRO A 204 47.05 -13.69 6.13
C PRO A 204 46.93 -14.70 4.99
N PHE A 205 47.42 -15.93 5.18
CA PHE A 205 47.29 -17.02 4.22
C PHE A 205 45.83 -17.37 3.90
N VAL A 206 44.98 -17.45 4.92
CA VAL A 206 43.54 -17.77 4.77
C VAL A 206 42.79 -16.63 4.09
N ARG A 207 43.15 -15.37 4.40
CA ARG A 207 42.60 -14.19 3.72
C ARG A 207 42.93 -14.15 2.23
N GLY A 208 43.97 -14.83 1.76
CA GLY A 208 44.28 -14.99 0.34
C GLY A 208 43.19 -15.74 -0.45
N TYR A 209 42.30 -16.47 0.22
CA TYR A 209 41.20 -17.23 -0.39
C TYR A 209 39.85 -16.49 -0.40
N ILE A 210 39.78 -15.22 0.01
CA ILE A 210 38.52 -14.46 0.02
C ILE A 210 37.83 -14.54 -1.35
N GLY A 211 36.53 -14.83 -1.36
CA GLY A 211 35.73 -15.00 -2.58
C GLY A 211 35.74 -16.41 -3.18
N THR A 212 36.50 -17.36 -2.61
CA THR A 212 36.55 -18.75 -3.08
C THR A 212 35.73 -19.71 -2.21
N VAL A 213 35.38 -20.88 -2.75
CA VAL A 213 34.64 -21.94 -2.01
C VAL A 213 35.38 -22.41 -0.75
N PRO A 214 36.72 -22.61 -0.73
CA PRO A 214 37.44 -22.92 0.51
C PRO A 214 37.24 -21.88 1.62
N PHE A 215 37.22 -20.58 1.28
CA PHE A 215 36.97 -19.54 2.26
C PHE A 215 35.53 -19.56 2.76
N ASN A 216 34.56 -19.81 1.88
CA ASN A 216 33.16 -20.04 2.23
C ASN A 216 33.01 -21.16 3.28
N ILE A 217 33.77 -22.25 3.15
CA ILE A 217 33.75 -23.36 4.13
C ILE A 217 34.23 -22.91 5.51
N ILE A 218 35.26 -22.07 5.59
CA ILE A 218 35.75 -21.51 6.86
C ILE A 218 34.66 -20.64 7.51
N LEU A 219 33.98 -19.82 6.71
CA LEU A 219 32.95 -18.90 7.18
C LEU A 219 31.70 -19.60 7.76
N LEU A 220 31.32 -20.76 7.22
CA LEU A 220 30.22 -21.60 7.72
C LEU A 220 30.35 -21.93 9.21
N ASN A 221 31.60 -22.08 9.67
CA ASN A 221 31.93 -22.54 11.01
C ASN A 221 31.98 -21.41 12.05
N ILE A 222 31.66 -20.17 11.65
CA ILE A 222 31.72 -19.00 12.54
C ILE A 222 30.32 -18.62 13.05
N LYS A 223 29.39 -18.28 12.14
CA LYS A 223 28.18 -17.52 12.49
C LYS A 223 27.19 -18.33 13.31
N LEU A 224 26.84 -19.54 12.86
CA LEU A 224 25.88 -20.39 13.55
C LEU A 224 26.39 -20.85 14.93
N PRO A 225 27.66 -21.31 15.10
CA PRO A 225 28.20 -21.65 16.41
C PRO A 225 28.18 -20.47 17.40
N LEU A 226 28.54 -19.27 16.94
CA LEU A 226 28.43 -18.06 17.78
C LEU A 226 26.97 -17.69 18.07
N ALA A 227 26.05 -17.91 17.13
CA ALA A 227 24.63 -17.66 17.32
C ALA A 227 23.98 -18.57 18.38
N VAL A 228 24.53 -19.77 18.61
CA VAL A 228 24.09 -20.65 19.70
C VAL A 228 24.17 -19.92 21.05
N ALA A 229 25.22 -19.13 21.30
CA ALA A 229 25.35 -18.35 22.53
C ALA A 229 24.19 -17.36 22.72
N ILE A 230 23.75 -16.71 21.64
CA ILE A 230 22.60 -15.79 21.69
C ILE A 230 21.30 -16.57 21.92
N ILE A 231 21.10 -17.68 21.20
CA ILE A 231 19.89 -18.50 21.28
C ILE A 231 19.71 -19.09 22.69
N THR A 232 20.78 -19.55 23.34
CA THR A 232 20.70 -20.19 24.66
C THR A 232 20.76 -19.20 25.82
N SER A 233 21.21 -17.96 25.60
CA SER A 233 21.37 -16.95 26.65
C SER A 233 20.12 -16.67 27.52
N PRO A 234 18.88 -16.52 27.01
CA PRO A 234 17.71 -16.27 27.88
C PRO A 234 17.35 -17.48 28.76
N TYR A 235 17.80 -18.68 28.39
CA TYR A 235 17.65 -19.90 29.19
C TYR A 235 18.78 -20.04 30.23
N ILE A 236 20.03 -19.74 29.85
CA ILE A 236 21.18 -19.78 30.75
C ILE A 236 21.12 -18.65 31.79
N LEU A 237 20.67 -17.46 31.41
CA LEU A 237 20.55 -16.29 32.27
C LEU A 237 19.09 -15.78 32.26
N PRO A 238 18.19 -16.39 33.05
CA PRO A 238 16.78 -16.01 33.06
C PRO A 238 16.53 -14.53 33.42
N GLN A 239 17.49 -13.86 34.07
CA GLN A 239 17.45 -12.43 34.37
C GLN A 239 17.33 -11.57 33.10
N LEU A 240 17.90 -12.01 31.97
CA LEU A 240 17.82 -11.31 30.68
C LEU A 240 16.37 -11.14 30.19
N LYS A 241 15.47 -12.04 30.60
CA LYS A 241 14.04 -11.96 30.28
C LYS A 241 13.32 -10.80 30.97
N ARG A 242 13.90 -10.24 32.05
CA ARG A 242 13.36 -9.04 32.71
C ARG A 242 13.45 -7.80 31.80
N LEU A 243 14.31 -7.83 30.78
CA LEU A 243 14.45 -6.79 29.77
C LEU A 243 13.28 -6.84 28.78
N ARG A 244 12.11 -6.38 29.25
CA ARG A 244 10.88 -6.28 28.44
C ARG A 244 11.08 -5.56 27.10
N PRO A 245 11.90 -4.50 26.96
CA PRO A 245 12.16 -3.86 25.68
C PRO A 245 12.67 -4.84 24.60
N ILE A 246 13.63 -5.72 24.92
CA ILE A 246 14.20 -6.67 23.95
C ILE A 246 13.10 -7.63 23.44
N SER A 247 12.29 -8.16 24.35
CA SER A 247 11.17 -9.03 23.95
C SER A 247 10.11 -8.32 23.10
N TRP A 248 9.97 -6.99 23.26
CA TRP A 248 9.08 -6.17 22.44
C TRP A 248 9.67 -5.95 21.03
N PHE A 249 10.98 -5.67 20.92
CA PHE A 249 11.70 -5.66 19.64
C PHE A 249 11.53 -7.00 18.90
N GLY A 250 11.50 -8.13 19.61
CA GLY A 250 11.20 -9.44 19.04
C GLY A 250 9.83 -9.57 18.38
N LYS A 251 8.82 -8.82 18.83
CA LYS A 251 7.47 -8.85 18.24
C LYS A 251 7.42 -8.15 16.89
N ILE A 252 8.26 -7.12 16.71
CA ILE A 252 8.34 -6.27 15.51
C ILE A 252 9.60 -6.56 14.68
N SER A 253 10.33 -7.64 15.00
CA SER A 253 11.65 -7.90 14.44
C SER A 253 11.62 -8.02 12.91
N TYR A 254 10.62 -8.72 12.35
CA TYR A 254 10.47 -8.85 10.91
C TYR A 254 10.30 -7.49 10.24
N GLU A 255 9.46 -6.62 10.80
CA GLU A 255 9.25 -5.28 10.26
C GLU A 255 10.50 -4.41 10.38
N ILE A 256 11.28 -4.56 11.46
CA ILE A 256 12.58 -3.89 11.60
C ILE A 256 13.55 -4.34 10.50
N TYR A 257 13.68 -5.65 10.27
CA TYR A 257 14.56 -6.19 9.23
C TYR A 257 14.25 -5.63 7.84
N ILE A 258 12.99 -5.30 7.58
CA ILE A 258 12.55 -4.72 6.31
C ILE A 258 12.82 -3.22 6.29
N VAL A 259 12.42 -2.48 7.33
CA VAL A 259 12.37 -1.01 7.29
C VAL A 259 13.73 -0.35 7.51
N HIS A 260 14.57 -0.89 8.41
CA HIS A 260 15.77 -0.19 8.88
C HIS A 260 16.73 0.21 7.74
N PHE A 261 16.90 -0.64 6.73
CA PHE A 261 17.79 -0.38 5.61
C PHE A 261 17.39 0.88 4.83
N PHE A 262 16.09 1.16 4.70
CA PHE A 262 15.59 2.34 3.97
C PHE A 262 15.70 3.62 4.78
N VAL A 263 15.87 3.50 6.10
CA VAL A 263 16.13 4.63 6.98
C VAL A 263 17.64 4.92 7.09
N LEU A 264 18.49 4.02 6.57
CA LEU A 264 19.94 4.10 6.68
C LEU A 264 20.55 5.34 5.99
N PRO A 265 20.11 5.77 4.79
CA PRO A 265 20.62 6.99 4.17
C PRO A 265 20.40 8.27 5.02
N PHE A 266 19.53 8.20 6.05
CA PHE A 266 19.28 9.31 6.98
C PHE A 266 20.29 9.37 8.14
N VAL A 267 21.31 8.52 8.15
CA VAL A 267 22.39 8.54 9.15
C VAL A 267 23.53 9.41 8.64
N THR A 268 23.65 10.62 9.19
CA THR A 268 24.69 11.60 8.81
C THR A 268 25.79 11.76 9.86
N ASP A 269 25.45 11.57 11.13
CA ASP A 269 26.31 11.91 12.28
C ASP A 269 25.96 11.03 13.50
N PHE A 270 26.77 11.05 14.56
CA PHE A 270 26.55 10.18 15.72
C PHE A 270 25.22 10.46 16.46
N LEU A 271 24.73 11.71 16.46
CA LEU A 271 23.42 12.03 17.06
C LEU A 271 22.25 11.50 16.21
N SER A 272 22.48 11.30 14.90
CA SER A 272 21.50 10.68 14.00
C SER A 272 21.21 9.20 14.31
N ILE A 273 22.03 8.51 15.13
CA ILE A 273 21.74 7.13 15.60
C ILE A 273 20.39 7.06 16.28
N ILE A 274 20.15 7.99 17.21
CA ILE A 274 18.94 7.99 18.02
C ILE A 274 17.74 8.23 17.10
N LYS A 275 17.89 9.13 16.13
CA LYS A 275 16.87 9.41 15.12
C LYS A 275 16.59 8.19 14.23
N TYR A 276 17.63 7.53 13.73
CA TYR A 276 17.55 6.31 12.92
C TYR A 276 16.89 5.15 13.67
N MET A 277 17.34 4.88 14.91
CA MET A 277 16.78 3.84 15.77
C MET A 277 15.32 4.14 16.09
N ALA A 278 15.00 5.39 16.45
CA ALA A 278 13.63 5.81 16.75
C ALA A 278 12.73 5.70 15.51
N ALA A 279 13.14 6.26 14.37
CA ALA A 279 12.36 6.25 13.13
C ALA A 279 12.10 4.81 12.64
N SER A 280 13.15 3.99 12.57
CA SER A 280 13.03 2.58 12.18
C SER A 280 12.08 1.82 13.12
N THR A 281 12.16 2.07 14.42
CA THR A 281 11.31 1.43 15.43
C THR A 281 9.85 1.87 15.31
N VAL A 282 9.60 3.18 15.11
CA VAL A 282 8.25 3.73 14.96
C VAL A 282 7.59 3.19 13.69
N ILE A 283 8.28 3.25 12.55
CA ILE A 283 7.76 2.75 11.28
C ILE A 283 7.52 1.23 11.37
N ALA A 284 8.47 0.46 11.92
CA ALA A 284 8.30 -0.98 12.10
C ALA A 284 7.12 -1.32 13.03
N ALA A 285 6.89 -0.56 14.10
CA ALA A 285 5.75 -0.74 14.99
C ALA A 285 4.41 -0.45 14.29
N VAL A 286 4.36 0.56 13.41
CA VAL A 286 3.18 0.86 12.59
C VAL A 286 2.93 -0.27 11.59
N PHE A 287 3.95 -0.71 10.86
CA PHE A 287 3.86 -1.85 9.94
C PHE A 287 3.39 -3.12 10.66
N ASN A 288 3.89 -3.40 11.86
CA ASN A 288 3.48 -4.58 12.62
C ASN A 288 1.98 -4.53 12.98
N ARG A 289 1.47 -3.35 13.34
CA ARG A 289 0.03 -3.16 13.58
C ARG A 289 -0.79 -3.35 12.31
N ILE A 290 -0.36 -2.76 11.19
CA ILE A 290 -0.99 -2.97 9.87
C ILE A 290 -1.03 -4.47 9.52
N ASN A 291 0.08 -5.18 9.69
CA ASN A 291 0.19 -6.62 9.42
C ASN A 291 -0.75 -7.45 10.29
N ASN A 292 -0.92 -7.07 11.55
CA ASN A 292 -1.85 -7.75 12.44
C ASN A 292 -3.31 -7.49 12.07
N GLU A 293 -3.63 -6.27 11.63
CA GLU A 293 -4.98 -5.94 11.14
C GLU A 293 -5.27 -6.59 9.78
N LEU A 294 -4.30 -6.70 8.87
CA LEU A 294 -4.44 -7.36 7.56
C LEU A 294 -4.92 -8.81 7.68
N LYS A 295 -4.54 -9.52 8.75
CA LYS A 295 -4.97 -10.91 9.01
C LYS A 295 -6.47 -11.02 9.23
N ASN A 296 -7.09 -9.99 9.84
CA ASN A 296 -8.49 -10.02 10.24
C ASN A 296 -9.39 -9.20 9.31
N ASN A 297 -8.87 -8.08 8.79
CA ASN A 297 -9.62 -7.04 8.10
C ASN A 297 -8.97 -6.69 6.74
N PHE A 298 -8.53 -7.71 5.98
CA PHE A 298 -7.76 -7.54 4.74
C PHE A 298 -8.29 -6.44 3.82
N THR A 299 -9.57 -6.50 3.45
CA THR A 299 -10.20 -5.52 2.53
C THR A 299 -10.03 -4.09 3.01
N THR A 300 -10.36 -3.80 4.27
CA THR A 300 -10.29 -2.43 4.81
C THR A 300 -8.87 -1.92 4.92
N VAL A 301 -7.96 -2.76 5.43
CA VAL A 301 -6.56 -2.36 5.60
C VAL A 301 -5.86 -2.19 4.26
N PHE A 302 -6.17 -3.05 3.28
CA PHE A 302 -5.67 -2.90 1.92
C PHE A 302 -6.18 -1.61 1.28
N THR A 303 -7.44 -1.23 1.48
CA THR A 303 -7.95 0.08 1.05
C THR A 303 -7.25 1.25 1.77
N SER A 304 -6.95 1.12 3.06
CA SER A 304 -6.16 2.15 3.78
C SER A 304 -4.76 2.31 3.19
N ILE A 305 -4.12 1.21 2.79
CA ILE A 305 -2.83 1.25 2.08
C ILE A 305 -2.96 1.99 0.75
N LEU A 306 -3.99 1.72 -0.05
CA LEU A 306 -4.22 2.42 -1.32
C LEU A 306 -4.45 3.92 -1.11
N TYR A 307 -5.28 4.29 -0.12
CA TYR A 307 -5.50 5.68 0.26
C TYR A 307 -4.19 6.40 0.65
N ILE A 308 -3.38 5.76 1.50
CA ILE A 308 -2.07 6.31 1.91
C ILE A 308 -1.14 6.44 0.71
N ALA A 309 -1.12 5.45 -0.19
CA ALA A 309 -0.25 5.48 -1.37
C ALA A 309 -0.58 6.66 -2.31
N VAL A 310 -1.87 6.90 -2.59
CA VAL A 310 -2.30 8.05 -3.42
C VAL A 310 -1.90 9.38 -2.76
N CYS A 311 -2.17 9.51 -1.46
CA CYS A 311 -1.76 10.70 -0.68
C CYS A 311 -0.24 10.89 -0.64
N TYR A 312 0.51 9.79 -0.52
CA TYR A 312 1.96 9.78 -0.43
C TYR A 312 2.63 10.20 -1.73
N ILE A 313 2.18 9.68 -2.88
CA ILE A 313 2.71 10.05 -4.20
C ILE A 313 2.51 11.56 -4.46
N MET A 314 1.33 12.08 -4.08
CA MET A 314 1.04 13.52 -4.14
C MET A 314 1.99 14.33 -3.25
N ALA A 315 2.15 13.90 -1.99
CA ALA A 315 3.07 14.54 -1.07
C ALA A 315 4.51 14.56 -1.63
N CYS A 316 5.00 13.44 -2.17
CA CYS A 316 6.32 13.38 -2.79
C CYS A 316 6.46 14.40 -3.92
N LYS A 317 5.58 14.38 -4.92
CA LYS A 317 5.69 15.25 -6.11
C LYS A 317 5.84 16.73 -5.77
N TYR A 318 5.03 17.23 -4.86
CA TYR A 318 5.00 18.67 -4.56
C TYR A 318 6.00 19.06 -3.47
N SER A 319 6.30 18.18 -2.50
CA SER A 319 7.34 18.46 -1.51
C SER A 319 8.75 18.43 -2.12
N MET A 320 8.98 17.61 -3.17
CA MET A 320 10.23 17.60 -3.95
C MET A 320 10.56 18.98 -4.55
N ARG A 321 9.54 19.78 -4.88
CA ARG A 321 9.70 21.12 -5.44
C ARG A 321 9.96 22.18 -4.36
N ALA A 322 9.57 21.90 -3.13
CA ALA A 322 9.63 22.84 -2.01
C ALA A 322 10.87 22.65 -1.13
N THR A 323 11.40 21.42 -1.03
CA THR A 323 12.55 21.12 -0.16
C THR A 323 13.31 19.88 -0.63
N GLU A 324 14.63 19.91 -0.48
CA GLU A 324 15.50 18.73 -0.67
C GLU A 324 15.21 17.63 0.36
N HIS A 325 14.57 17.99 1.49
CA HIS A 325 14.19 17.09 2.57
C HIS A 325 12.80 16.45 2.40
N PHE A 326 12.28 16.42 1.17
CA PHE A 326 10.93 15.97 0.84
C PHE A 326 10.59 14.55 1.34
N GLY A 327 11.60 13.67 1.42
CA GLY A 327 11.43 12.31 1.94
C GLY A 327 11.02 12.26 3.40
N TYR A 328 11.56 13.14 4.23
CA TYR A 328 11.18 13.23 5.64
C TYR A 328 9.74 13.68 5.81
N VAL A 329 9.33 14.67 5.02
CA VAL A 329 7.96 15.22 5.04
C VAL A 329 6.96 14.14 4.59
N SER A 330 7.23 13.52 3.44
CA SER A 330 6.32 12.53 2.83
C SER A 330 6.21 11.25 3.67
N MET A 331 7.32 10.73 4.20
CA MET A 331 7.31 9.54 5.06
C MET A 331 6.61 9.80 6.39
N SER A 332 6.85 10.96 7.01
CA SER A 332 6.18 11.36 8.25
C SER A 332 4.67 11.49 8.04
N TYR A 333 4.26 12.10 6.93
CA TYR A 333 2.85 12.20 6.54
C TYR A 333 2.21 10.82 6.34
N ALA A 334 2.86 9.89 5.64
CA ALA A 334 2.37 8.53 5.47
C ALA A 334 2.21 7.77 6.81
N VAL A 335 3.15 7.95 7.74
CA VAL A 335 3.07 7.38 9.11
C VAL A 335 1.89 7.97 9.88
N ILE A 336 1.66 9.28 9.79
CA ILE A 336 0.51 9.94 10.44
C ILE A 336 -0.80 9.39 9.88
N LEU A 337 -0.95 9.29 8.56
CA LEU A 337 -2.13 8.70 7.93
C LEU A 337 -2.33 7.23 8.37
N ALA A 338 -1.25 6.43 8.42
CA ALA A 338 -1.30 5.07 8.92
C ALA A 338 -1.79 4.98 10.37
N LEU A 339 -1.32 5.87 11.25
CA LEU A 339 -1.77 5.92 12.65
C LEU A 339 -3.26 6.29 12.74
N VAL A 340 -3.71 7.30 12.00
CA VAL A 340 -5.13 7.72 11.98
C VAL A 340 -6.03 6.58 11.50
N THR A 341 -5.67 5.90 10.41
CA THR A 341 -6.45 4.77 9.88
C THR A 341 -6.49 3.58 10.85
N LEU A 342 -5.38 3.28 11.53
CA LEU A 342 -5.35 2.26 12.60
C LEU A 342 -6.24 2.65 13.80
N LEU A 343 -6.33 3.93 14.15
CA LEU A 343 -7.23 4.40 15.20
C LEU A 343 -8.71 4.22 14.79
N PHE A 344 -9.06 4.52 13.54
CA PHE A 344 -10.41 4.34 13.00
C PHE A 344 -10.83 2.88 12.83
N ASN A 345 -9.86 1.97 12.73
CA ASN A 345 -10.11 0.52 12.71
C ASN A 345 -10.41 -0.06 14.11
N ARG A 346 -10.28 0.72 15.19
CA ARG A 346 -10.66 0.24 16.54
C ARG A 346 -12.18 0.20 16.70
N ARG A 347 -12.71 -0.94 17.20
CA ARG A 347 -14.15 -1.22 17.34
C ARG A 347 -14.93 -0.31 18.29
N LYS A 348 -14.26 0.35 19.25
CA LYS A 348 -14.89 1.27 20.21
C LYS A 348 -14.44 2.69 19.91
N THR A 349 -15.12 3.38 19.01
CA THR A 349 -14.96 4.83 18.85
C THR A 349 -15.64 5.54 20.03
N ILE A 350 -14.89 6.43 20.68
CA ILE A 350 -15.26 7.17 21.91
C ILE A 350 -16.42 8.16 21.67
N ILE A 351 -16.75 8.45 20.41
CA ILE A 351 -17.68 9.51 20.02
C ILE A 351 -19.09 8.92 19.81
N SER A 352 -19.85 8.68 20.88
CA SER A 352 -21.23 8.16 20.76
C SER A 352 -22.29 9.24 21.00
N ARG A 353 -22.17 10.06 22.04
CA ARG A 353 -23.28 10.91 22.52
C ARG A 353 -23.54 12.17 21.67
N HIS A 354 -22.51 12.73 21.01
CA HIS A 354 -22.62 13.99 20.24
C HIS A 354 -22.18 13.84 18.78
N SER A 355 -22.22 12.63 18.22
CA SER A 355 -21.69 12.34 16.87
C SER A 355 -22.34 13.15 15.74
N GLU A 356 -23.60 13.56 15.88
CA GLU A 356 -24.27 14.38 14.87
C GLU A 356 -23.82 15.83 14.89
N ALA A 357 -23.79 16.48 16.06
CA ALA A 357 -23.29 17.84 16.20
C ALA A 357 -21.81 17.95 15.79
N ILE A 358 -21.00 16.96 16.16
CA ILE A 358 -19.59 16.88 15.76
C ILE A 358 -19.46 16.75 14.24
N PHE A 359 -20.25 15.89 13.60
CA PHE A 359 -20.25 15.76 12.15
C PHE A 359 -20.52 17.09 11.46
N TRP A 360 -21.62 17.77 11.81
CA TRP A 360 -21.99 19.03 11.18
C TRP A 360 -20.97 20.14 11.44
N SER A 361 -20.45 20.22 12.67
CA SER A 361 -19.38 21.18 13.01
C SER A 361 -18.13 20.95 12.16
N MET A 362 -17.69 19.69 12.01
CA MET A 362 -16.52 19.36 11.21
C MET A 362 -16.74 19.60 9.71
N ALA A 363 -17.93 19.29 9.20
CA ALA A 363 -18.28 19.56 7.80
C ALA A 363 -18.27 21.06 7.49
N VAL A 364 -18.82 21.90 8.40
CA VAL A 364 -18.77 23.36 8.29
C VAL A 364 -17.33 23.87 8.36
N ILE A 365 -16.53 23.41 9.32
CA ILE A 365 -15.11 23.80 9.43
C ILE A 365 -14.35 23.45 8.16
N MET A 366 -14.55 22.24 7.61
CA MET A 366 -13.92 21.82 6.36
C MET A 366 -14.33 22.73 5.20
N ALA A 367 -15.62 23.04 5.05
CA ALA A 367 -16.11 23.93 3.99
C ALA A 367 -15.55 25.36 4.10
N VAL A 368 -15.50 25.92 5.32
CA VAL A 368 -14.92 27.25 5.58
C VAL A 368 -13.42 27.25 5.27
N ALA A 369 -12.70 26.20 5.66
CA ALA A 369 -11.28 26.07 5.35
C ALA A 369 -11.03 25.93 3.84
N MET A 370 -11.84 25.14 3.13
CA MET A 370 -11.75 25.01 1.68
C MET A 370 -12.02 26.34 0.98
N ALA A 371 -13.06 27.08 1.42
CA ALA A 371 -13.33 28.42 0.90
C ALA A 371 -12.15 29.37 1.16
N ALA A 372 -11.58 29.37 2.37
CA ALA A 372 -10.43 30.19 2.71
C ALA A 372 -9.22 29.91 1.79
N VAL A 373 -8.92 28.63 1.54
CA VAL A 373 -7.87 28.23 0.59
C VAL A 373 -8.18 28.74 -0.82
N GLN A 374 -9.40 28.51 -1.30
CA GLN A 374 -9.80 28.86 -2.67
C GLN A 374 -9.80 30.37 -2.95
N TYR A 375 -10.12 31.20 -1.96
CA TYR A 375 -10.10 32.66 -2.05
C TYR A 375 -8.72 33.25 -1.77
N HIS A 376 -7.80 32.48 -1.18
CA HIS A 376 -6.42 32.92 -0.96
C HIS A 376 -5.59 32.88 -2.25
N PHE A 377 -5.82 31.88 -3.12
CA PHE A 377 -5.09 31.72 -4.37
C PHE A 377 -5.83 32.33 -5.57
N ASP A 378 -5.13 33.18 -6.32
CA ASP A 378 -5.62 33.75 -7.58
C ASP A 378 -5.54 32.70 -8.71
N PRO A 379 -6.68 32.28 -9.31
CA PRO A 379 -6.68 31.25 -10.35
C PRO A 379 -5.93 31.68 -11.62
N MET A 380 -5.76 32.98 -11.89
CA MET A 380 -5.05 33.47 -13.08
C MET A 380 -3.53 33.42 -12.93
N GLN A 381 -3.02 33.37 -11.69
CA GLN A 381 -1.59 33.28 -11.41
C GLN A 381 -1.12 31.82 -11.30
N ASN A 382 -2.06 30.87 -11.22
CA ASN A 382 -1.75 29.46 -11.13
C ASN A 382 -1.18 28.93 -12.46
N GLN A 383 -0.12 28.12 -12.39
CA GLN A 383 0.42 27.41 -13.56
C GLN A 383 -0.41 26.17 -13.93
N VAL A 384 -1.71 26.20 -13.63
CA VAL A 384 -2.65 25.08 -13.76
C VAL A 384 -3.97 25.62 -14.27
N ASP A 385 -4.43 25.12 -15.42
CA ASP A 385 -5.52 25.72 -16.20
C ASP A 385 -6.92 25.18 -15.91
N ARG A 386 -7.07 24.44 -14.80
CA ARG A 386 -8.30 23.72 -14.41
C ARG A 386 -9.51 24.62 -14.27
N TRP A 387 -9.36 25.74 -13.56
CA TRP A 387 -10.42 26.73 -13.40
C TRP A 387 -10.92 27.26 -14.76
N SER A 388 -9.99 27.70 -15.62
CA SER A 388 -10.33 28.27 -16.93
C SER A 388 -10.87 27.23 -17.91
N ALA A 389 -10.51 25.95 -17.74
CA ALA A 389 -11.05 24.84 -18.52
C ALA A 389 -12.56 24.60 -18.29
N ILE A 390 -13.15 25.23 -17.27
CA ILE A 390 -14.60 25.23 -17.02
C ILE A 390 -15.18 26.64 -17.18
N ALA A 391 -14.53 27.65 -16.61
CA ALA A 391 -15.05 29.01 -16.61
C ALA A 391 -15.12 29.61 -18.02
N ASN A 392 -14.11 29.38 -18.86
CA ASN A 392 -14.05 29.97 -20.21
C ASN A 392 -15.08 29.34 -21.16
N PRO A 393 -15.24 28.00 -21.21
CA PRO A 393 -16.31 27.37 -22.00
C PRO A 393 -17.72 27.82 -21.61
N LEU A 394 -18.00 27.94 -20.30
CA LEU A 394 -19.30 28.43 -19.85
C LEU A 394 -19.52 29.89 -20.24
N THR A 395 -18.49 30.72 -20.12
CA THR A 395 -18.54 32.11 -20.57
C THR A 395 -18.78 32.21 -22.08
N ALA A 396 -18.08 31.39 -22.87
CA ALA A 396 -18.28 31.28 -24.32
C ALA A 396 -19.72 30.83 -24.66
N MET A 397 -20.22 29.81 -23.96
CA MET A 397 -21.59 29.31 -24.14
C MET A 397 -22.64 30.41 -23.95
N PHE A 398 -22.51 31.19 -22.87
CA PHE A 398 -23.46 32.27 -22.58
C PHE A 398 -23.20 33.55 -23.38
N SER A 399 -22.05 33.68 -24.04
CA SER A 399 -21.77 34.77 -24.99
C SER A 399 -22.14 34.43 -26.45
N GLY A 400 -22.72 33.25 -26.70
CA GLY A 400 -23.09 32.81 -28.04
C GLY A 400 -21.92 32.29 -28.88
N GLN A 401 -20.80 31.93 -28.25
CA GLN A 401 -19.65 31.30 -28.87
C GLN A 401 -19.61 29.80 -28.59
N PHE A 402 -19.00 29.03 -29.49
CA PHE A 402 -18.91 27.57 -29.31
C PHE A 402 -18.05 27.24 -28.07
N PRO A 403 -18.57 26.48 -27.08
CA PRO A 403 -17.88 26.34 -25.79
C PRO A 403 -16.53 25.60 -25.86
N TYR A 404 -16.41 24.62 -26.74
CA TYR A 404 -15.19 23.79 -26.83
C TYR A 404 -14.04 24.47 -27.58
N SER A 405 -14.29 25.59 -28.27
CA SER A 405 -13.23 26.40 -28.89
C SER A 405 -12.62 27.40 -27.90
N ALA A 406 -13.16 27.52 -26.68
CA ALA A 406 -12.65 28.43 -25.68
C ALA A 406 -11.30 27.94 -25.12
N GLN A 407 -10.26 28.75 -25.30
CA GLN A 407 -8.93 28.46 -24.77
C GLN A 407 -8.85 28.73 -23.27
N THR A 408 -8.05 27.94 -22.58
CA THR A 408 -7.68 28.18 -21.18
C THR A 408 -6.64 29.29 -21.08
N HIS A 409 -6.38 29.81 -19.87
CA HIS A 409 -5.39 30.88 -19.69
C HIS A 409 -3.93 30.43 -19.96
N LEU A 410 -3.70 29.12 -20.13
CA LEU A 410 -2.42 28.54 -20.53
C LEU A 410 -2.44 27.99 -21.97
N GLY A 411 -3.48 28.30 -22.76
CA GLY A 411 -3.60 27.88 -24.16
C GLY A 411 -4.10 26.44 -24.38
N GLY A 412 -4.61 25.78 -23.34
CA GLY A 412 -5.29 24.48 -23.41
C GLY A 412 -6.76 24.61 -23.84
N TYR A 413 -7.49 23.49 -23.84
CA TYR A 413 -8.90 23.41 -24.23
C TYR A 413 -9.72 22.59 -23.23
N ALA A 414 -11.04 22.74 -23.29
CA ALA A 414 -11.97 22.07 -22.40
C ALA A 414 -12.13 20.58 -22.72
N SER A 415 -11.78 19.74 -21.75
CA SER A 415 -12.05 18.29 -21.80
C SER A 415 -13.39 17.81 -21.22
N PRO A 416 -14.09 18.55 -20.32
CA PRO A 416 -15.37 18.13 -19.76
C PRO A 416 -16.46 17.83 -20.80
N PHE A 417 -17.27 16.82 -20.52
CA PHE A 417 -18.45 16.51 -21.33
C PHE A 417 -19.68 17.36 -20.93
N PRO A 418 -20.71 17.44 -21.79
CA PRO A 418 -21.84 18.36 -21.65
C PRO A 418 -22.52 18.39 -20.29
N VAL A 419 -22.81 17.22 -19.69
CA VAL A 419 -23.51 17.17 -18.39
C VAL A 419 -22.64 17.76 -17.29
N TRP A 420 -21.31 17.65 -17.40
CA TRP A 420 -20.41 18.27 -16.43
C TRP A 420 -20.38 19.79 -16.55
N MET A 421 -20.48 20.35 -17.76
CA MET A 421 -20.65 21.80 -17.95
C MET A 421 -21.98 22.28 -17.35
N VAL A 422 -23.08 21.57 -17.61
CA VAL A 422 -24.41 21.92 -17.07
C VAL A 422 -24.39 21.93 -15.53
N PHE A 423 -23.72 20.96 -14.91
CA PHE A 423 -23.56 20.92 -13.46
C PHE A 423 -22.87 22.17 -12.89
N HIS A 424 -21.96 22.79 -13.65
CA HIS A 424 -21.20 23.96 -13.22
C HIS A 424 -21.91 25.31 -13.43
N ILE A 425 -23.00 25.36 -14.20
CA ILE A 425 -23.73 26.61 -14.51
C ILE A 425 -24.11 27.40 -13.25
N PRO A 426 -24.68 26.81 -12.17
CA PRO A 426 -25.04 27.58 -10.98
C PRO A 426 -23.84 28.24 -10.32
N PHE A 427 -22.68 27.58 -10.32
CA PHE A 427 -21.46 28.08 -9.69
C PHE A 427 -20.77 29.13 -10.57
N TRP A 428 -20.86 28.99 -11.90
CA TRP A 428 -20.46 30.04 -12.83
C TRP A 428 -21.30 31.31 -12.64
N ALA A 429 -22.62 31.17 -12.47
CA ALA A 429 -23.51 32.31 -12.20
C ALA A 429 -23.21 33.00 -10.86
N LEU A 430 -22.65 32.28 -9.87
CA LEU A 430 -22.13 32.85 -8.62
C LEU A 430 -20.75 33.51 -8.77
N GLY A 431 -20.19 33.54 -9.97
CA GLY A 431 -18.88 34.14 -10.28
C GLY A 431 -17.68 33.26 -9.90
N ASN A 432 -17.91 32.04 -9.40
CA ASN A 432 -16.82 31.15 -8.98
C ASN A 432 -17.17 29.67 -9.16
N VAL A 433 -16.76 29.10 -10.29
CA VAL A 433 -16.99 27.68 -10.62
C VAL A 433 -16.39 26.70 -9.62
N GLY A 434 -15.32 27.07 -8.91
CA GLY A 434 -14.68 26.18 -7.93
C GLY A 434 -15.53 25.92 -6.67
N LEU A 435 -16.60 26.70 -6.45
CA LEU A 435 -17.58 26.41 -5.39
C LEU A 435 -18.24 25.04 -5.57
N SER A 436 -18.24 24.49 -6.79
CA SER A 436 -18.72 23.13 -7.08
C SER A 436 -17.93 22.06 -6.32
N GLU A 437 -16.65 22.28 -6.06
CA GLU A 437 -15.78 21.36 -5.33
C GLU A 437 -16.17 21.28 -3.85
N ILE A 438 -16.38 22.45 -3.21
CA ILE A 438 -16.87 22.53 -1.83
C ILE A 438 -18.24 21.84 -1.73
N PHE A 439 -19.13 22.10 -2.68
CA PHE A 439 -20.45 21.49 -2.72
C PHE A 439 -20.37 19.96 -2.84
N THR A 440 -19.57 19.43 -3.77
CA THR A 440 -19.44 17.98 -3.99
C THR A 440 -18.74 17.30 -2.82
N ALA A 441 -17.75 17.93 -2.18
CA ALA A 441 -17.11 17.42 -0.96
C ALA A 441 -18.10 17.32 0.22
N LEU A 442 -18.93 18.34 0.43
CA LEU A 442 -19.99 18.32 1.44
C LEU A 442 -21.04 17.26 1.15
N LEU A 443 -21.53 17.19 -0.10
CA LEU A 443 -22.51 16.20 -0.53
C LEU A 443 -21.96 14.78 -0.33
N PHE A 444 -20.67 14.57 -0.60
CA PHE A 444 -20.01 13.30 -0.37
C PHE A 444 -20.00 12.88 1.10
N VAL A 445 -19.53 13.72 2.02
CA VAL A 445 -19.51 13.34 3.46
C VAL A 445 -20.92 13.17 4.02
N ILE A 446 -21.90 13.96 3.54
CA ILE A 446 -23.32 13.80 3.87
C ILE A 446 -23.87 12.47 3.33
N SER A 447 -23.49 12.07 2.10
CA SER A 447 -23.91 10.79 1.52
C SER A 447 -23.38 9.60 2.32
N VAL A 448 -22.14 9.67 2.82
CA VAL A 448 -21.55 8.63 3.68
C VAL A 448 -22.27 8.58 5.02
N LYS A 449 -22.59 9.74 5.62
CA LYS A 449 -23.45 9.81 6.83
C LYS A 449 -24.82 9.17 6.56
N ALA A 450 -25.45 9.46 5.43
CA ALA A 450 -26.77 8.94 5.10
C ALA A 450 -26.75 7.41 4.90
N ALA A 451 -25.69 6.87 4.28
CA ALA A 451 -25.56 5.43 4.03
C ALA A 451 -25.13 4.65 5.28
N TYR A 452 -24.26 5.19 6.13
CA TYR A 452 -23.56 4.44 7.19
C TYR A 452 -23.60 5.09 8.59
N GLY A 453 -24.28 6.23 8.77
CA GLY A 453 -24.46 6.92 10.05
C GLY A 453 -23.40 7.99 10.38
N SER A 454 -23.66 8.79 11.41
CA SER A 454 -22.86 9.99 11.76
C SER A 454 -21.39 9.69 12.05
N GLN A 455 -21.07 8.55 12.68
CA GLN A 455 -19.68 8.16 12.92
C GLN A 455 -18.90 7.90 11.62
N ALA A 456 -19.54 7.30 10.62
CA ALA A 456 -18.93 7.11 9.31
C ALA A 456 -18.76 8.47 8.61
N GLY A 457 -19.74 9.37 8.71
CA GLY A 457 -19.63 10.75 8.23
C GLY A 457 -18.44 11.50 8.83
N ILE A 458 -18.23 11.39 10.16
CA ILE A 458 -17.06 12.00 10.84
C ILE A 458 -15.76 11.41 10.28
N LYS A 459 -15.66 10.08 10.18
CA LYS A 459 -14.47 9.42 9.63
C LYS A 459 -14.19 9.87 8.19
N ALA A 460 -15.22 9.98 7.36
CA ALA A 460 -15.09 10.45 5.99
C ALA A 460 -14.60 11.89 5.93
N THR A 461 -15.15 12.77 6.78
CA THR A 461 -14.74 14.18 6.87
C THR A 461 -13.28 14.30 7.31
N VAL A 462 -12.85 13.54 8.32
CA VAL A 462 -11.44 13.53 8.76
C VAL A 462 -10.51 13.01 7.67
N LEU A 463 -10.86 11.89 7.02
CA LEU A 463 -10.02 11.32 5.97
C LEU A 463 -9.91 12.27 4.78
N LEU A 464 -11.02 12.89 4.34
CA LEU A 464 -10.99 13.84 3.25
C LEU A 464 -10.17 15.09 3.61
N ALA A 465 -10.37 15.66 4.81
CA ALA A 465 -9.59 16.80 5.28
C ALA A 465 -8.10 16.49 5.50
N LEU A 466 -7.73 15.23 5.74
CA LEU A 466 -6.32 14.84 5.88
C LEU A 466 -5.63 14.58 4.54
N SER A 467 -6.37 14.38 3.45
CA SER A 467 -5.77 14.19 2.13
C SER A 467 -5.25 15.52 1.60
N LEU A 468 -3.93 15.63 1.41
CA LEU A 468 -3.29 16.74 0.70
C LEU A 468 -3.90 17.00 -0.69
N ASN A 469 -4.36 15.93 -1.35
CA ASN A 469 -5.02 15.94 -2.65
C ASN A 469 -6.24 16.87 -2.67
N LEU A 470 -7.12 16.82 -1.65
CA LEU A 470 -8.27 17.72 -1.57
C LEU A 470 -7.84 19.19 -1.57
N TRP A 471 -6.85 19.54 -0.73
CA TRP A 471 -6.40 20.93 -0.60
C TRP A 471 -5.71 21.44 -1.86
N TYR A 472 -4.97 20.57 -2.54
CA TYR A 472 -4.41 20.88 -3.85
C TYR A 472 -5.50 21.18 -4.86
N GLU A 473 -6.47 20.26 -5.01
CA GLU A 473 -7.58 20.40 -5.96
C GLU A 473 -8.37 21.68 -5.68
N THR A 474 -8.62 22.00 -4.41
CA THR A 474 -9.33 23.22 -3.97
C THR A 474 -8.55 24.49 -4.29
N ALA A 475 -7.22 24.48 -4.13
CA ALA A 475 -6.38 25.62 -4.46
C ALA A 475 -6.36 25.93 -5.97
N VAL A 476 -6.38 24.89 -6.81
CA VAL A 476 -6.39 25.04 -8.28
C VAL A 476 -7.79 25.07 -8.89
N ARG A 477 -8.84 24.85 -8.08
CA ARG A 477 -10.26 24.74 -8.49
C ARG A 477 -10.46 23.64 -9.52
N SER A 478 -9.93 22.45 -9.24
CA SER A 478 -9.99 21.29 -10.12
C SER A 478 -11.30 20.52 -9.99
N ASP A 479 -11.74 19.96 -11.10
CA ASP A 479 -13.05 19.34 -11.24
C ASP A 479 -13.01 17.80 -11.24
N LEU A 480 -11.80 17.22 -11.34
CA LEU A 480 -11.61 15.80 -11.44
C LEU A 480 -12.09 15.08 -10.17
N ILE A 481 -11.55 15.44 -9.00
CA ILE A 481 -11.97 14.79 -7.74
C ILE A 481 -13.46 15.07 -7.45
N SER A 482 -13.94 16.28 -7.77
CA SER A 482 -15.33 16.71 -7.63
C SER A 482 -16.30 15.80 -8.37
N ASN A 483 -15.95 15.37 -9.58
CA ASN A 483 -16.76 14.43 -10.35
C ASN A 483 -16.91 13.07 -9.65
N PHE A 484 -15.82 12.56 -9.08
CA PHE A 484 -15.84 11.27 -8.39
C PHE A 484 -16.41 11.36 -6.97
N LEU A 485 -16.33 12.51 -6.29
CA LEU A 485 -17.06 12.79 -5.05
C LEU A 485 -18.57 12.74 -5.31
N LEU A 486 -19.05 13.36 -6.39
CA LEU A 486 -20.45 13.29 -6.80
C LEU A 486 -20.86 11.86 -7.19
N LEU A 487 -20.03 11.14 -7.94
CA LEU A 487 -20.32 9.75 -8.34
C LEU A 487 -20.40 8.81 -7.14
N ALA A 488 -19.45 8.92 -6.20
CA ALA A 488 -19.50 8.17 -4.96
C ALA A 488 -20.72 8.54 -4.12
N SER A 489 -21.13 9.82 -4.12
CA SER A 489 -22.37 10.27 -3.47
C SER A 489 -23.61 9.60 -4.05
N PHE A 490 -23.68 9.52 -5.38
CA PHE A 490 -24.76 8.82 -6.09
C PHE A 490 -24.79 7.33 -5.75
N ILE A 491 -23.64 6.64 -5.76
CA ILE A 491 -23.55 5.22 -5.41
C ILE A 491 -23.96 5.01 -3.94
N ASN A 492 -23.52 5.86 -3.01
CA ASN A 492 -23.93 5.83 -1.60
C ASN A 492 -25.44 6.02 -1.43
N LEU A 493 -26.05 6.91 -2.21
CA LEU A 493 -27.51 7.11 -2.23
C LEU A 493 -28.25 5.86 -2.72
N LEU A 494 -27.79 5.23 -3.83
CA LEU A 494 -28.37 3.99 -4.33
C LEU A 494 -28.30 2.87 -3.30
N ILE A 495 -27.16 2.76 -2.60
CA ILE A 495 -26.96 1.79 -1.50
C ILE A 495 -27.93 2.08 -0.34
N CYS A 496 -27.99 3.34 0.12
CA CYS A 496 -28.86 3.77 1.21
C CYS A 496 -30.35 3.48 0.92
N LYS A 497 -30.80 3.80 -0.30
CA LYS A 497 -32.18 3.60 -0.75
C LYS A 497 -32.47 2.18 -1.29
N LYS A 498 -31.47 1.29 -1.31
CA LYS A 498 -31.55 -0.08 -1.85
C LYS A 498 -32.09 -0.12 -3.29
N ILE A 499 -31.74 0.87 -4.10
CA ILE A 499 -32.12 0.94 -5.52
C ILE A 499 -31.14 0.05 -6.30
N THR A 500 -31.68 -0.96 -6.99
CA THR A 500 -30.89 -1.92 -7.75
C THR A 500 -31.18 -1.84 -9.24
N PHE A 501 -30.17 -2.17 -10.05
CA PHE A 501 -30.29 -2.18 -11.51
C PHE A 501 -31.33 -3.18 -12.03
N SER A 502 -31.55 -4.29 -11.33
CA SER A 502 -32.61 -5.24 -11.69
C SER A 502 -34.02 -4.67 -11.50
N LYS A 503 -34.22 -3.76 -10.53
CA LYS A 503 -35.54 -3.17 -10.24
C LYS A 503 -35.87 -2.01 -11.18
N TYR A 504 -34.89 -1.16 -11.50
CA TYR A 504 -35.08 0.03 -12.33
C TYR A 504 -34.06 0.11 -13.49
N PRO A 505 -34.03 -0.88 -14.40
CA PRO A 505 -32.97 -1.01 -15.40
C PRO A 505 -32.93 0.16 -16.39
N LEU A 506 -34.08 0.61 -16.91
CA LEU A 506 -34.13 1.67 -17.92
C LEU A 506 -33.77 3.04 -17.33
N MET A 507 -34.28 3.35 -16.13
CA MET A 507 -33.96 4.60 -15.42
C MET A 507 -32.46 4.67 -15.09
N LEU A 508 -31.89 3.59 -14.54
CA LEU A 508 -30.47 3.56 -14.21
C LEU A 508 -29.57 3.52 -15.45
N ALA A 509 -30.04 2.98 -16.57
CA ALA A 509 -29.35 3.10 -17.86
C ALA A 509 -29.35 4.55 -18.38
N ALA A 510 -30.47 5.26 -18.27
CA ALA A 510 -30.52 6.69 -18.63
C ALA A 510 -29.59 7.52 -17.75
N ILE A 511 -29.61 7.30 -16.43
CA ILE A 511 -28.70 7.98 -15.49
C ILE A 511 -27.24 7.61 -15.78
N ALA A 512 -26.94 6.36 -16.14
CA ALA A 512 -25.60 5.97 -16.57
C ALA A 512 -25.16 6.72 -17.83
N GLY A 513 -26.05 6.93 -18.81
CA GLY A 513 -25.79 7.78 -19.98
C GLY A 513 -25.42 9.22 -19.61
N LEU A 514 -26.10 9.82 -18.62
CA LEU A 514 -25.77 11.15 -18.11
C LEU A 514 -24.39 11.17 -17.42
N TRP A 515 -24.05 10.16 -16.63
CA TRP A 515 -22.72 10.02 -16.01
C TRP A 515 -21.61 9.86 -17.05
N LEU A 516 -21.85 9.06 -18.09
CA LEU A 516 -20.91 8.94 -19.20
C LEU A 516 -20.68 10.29 -19.89
N SER A 517 -21.67 11.18 -19.88
CA SER A 517 -21.59 12.57 -20.36
C SER A 517 -21.03 13.56 -19.33
N THR A 518 -20.50 13.09 -18.19
CA THR A 518 -19.60 13.91 -17.37
C THR A 518 -18.14 13.61 -17.67
N ARG A 519 -17.79 12.32 -17.68
CA ARG A 519 -16.44 11.82 -18.00
C ARG A 519 -16.49 10.33 -18.31
N ILE A 520 -15.67 9.86 -19.26
CA ILE A 520 -15.64 8.44 -19.66
C ILE A 520 -15.23 7.53 -18.48
N SER A 521 -14.34 7.97 -17.61
CA SER A 521 -13.83 7.18 -16.48
C SER A 521 -14.89 6.85 -15.41
N THR A 522 -16.03 7.55 -15.39
CA THR A 522 -17.19 7.19 -14.55
C THR A 522 -17.82 5.87 -14.94
N ALA A 523 -17.57 5.40 -16.17
CA ALA A 523 -18.02 4.10 -16.66
C ALA A 523 -17.55 2.96 -15.76
N PHE A 524 -16.33 3.02 -15.22
CA PHE A 524 -15.75 1.89 -14.48
C PHE A 524 -16.51 1.58 -13.18
N PRO A 525 -16.72 2.53 -12.23
CA PRO A 525 -17.52 2.24 -11.04
C PRO A 525 -18.95 1.81 -11.35
N LEU A 526 -19.61 2.45 -12.33
CA LEU A 526 -20.98 2.12 -12.72
C LEU A 526 -21.08 0.74 -13.36
N PHE A 527 -20.13 0.37 -14.22
CA PHE A 527 -20.06 -0.95 -14.83
C PHE A 527 -19.89 -2.04 -13.78
N ILE A 528 -18.94 -1.86 -12.84
CA ILE A 528 -18.75 -2.82 -11.73
C ILE A 528 -20.04 -3.01 -10.94
N MET A 529 -20.76 -1.92 -10.64
CA MET A 529 -22.00 -1.95 -9.88
C MET A 529 -23.15 -2.63 -10.65
N PHE A 530 -23.36 -2.26 -11.91
CA PHE A 530 -24.57 -2.63 -12.67
C PHE A 530 -24.45 -3.94 -13.43
N PHE A 531 -23.26 -4.29 -13.93
CA PHE A 531 -23.05 -5.43 -14.82
C PHE A 531 -23.59 -6.78 -14.27
N PRO A 532 -23.38 -7.15 -12.98
CA PRO A 532 -23.89 -8.43 -12.47
C PRO A 532 -25.42 -8.51 -12.42
N PHE A 533 -26.08 -7.37 -12.27
CA PHE A 533 -27.54 -7.28 -12.29
C PHE A 533 -28.08 -7.24 -13.72
N TRP A 534 -27.37 -6.57 -14.63
CA TRP A 534 -27.68 -6.54 -16.06
C TRP A 534 -27.65 -7.93 -16.70
N LEU A 535 -26.71 -8.79 -16.29
CA LEU A 535 -26.62 -10.18 -16.77
C LEU A 535 -27.90 -11.01 -16.52
N LYS A 536 -28.66 -10.66 -15.46
CA LYS A 536 -29.90 -11.35 -15.07
C LYS A 536 -31.14 -10.87 -15.82
N LEU A 537 -31.03 -9.80 -16.63
CA LEU A 537 -32.15 -9.28 -17.40
C LEU A 537 -32.46 -10.16 -18.62
N SER A 538 -33.69 -10.07 -19.13
CA SER A 538 -34.09 -10.68 -20.40
C SER A 538 -33.35 -10.03 -21.58
N ALA A 539 -33.20 -10.76 -22.70
CA ALA A 539 -32.46 -10.28 -23.87
C ALA A 539 -32.96 -8.92 -24.39
N GLY A 540 -34.28 -8.73 -24.50
CA GLY A 540 -34.86 -7.45 -24.89
C GLY A 540 -34.48 -6.31 -23.94
N ARG A 541 -34.57 -6.52 -22.63
CA ARG A 541 -34.18 -5.50 -21.63
C ARG A 541 -32.69 -5.20 -21.66
N LYS A 542 -31.83 -6.20 -21.91
CA LYS A 542 -30.39 -5.99 -22.08
C LYS A 542 -30.11 -5.01 -23.22
N VAL A 543 -30.70 -5.26 -24.39
CA VAL A 543 -30.58 -4.37 -25.56
C VAL A 543 -31.16 -2.98 -25.26
N SER A 544 -32.37 -2.91 -24.69
CA SER A 544 -32.99 -1.62 -24.35
C SER A 544 -32.13 -0.78 -23.41
N THR A 545 -31.51 -1.38 -22.38
CA THR A 545 -30.64 -0.62 -21.47
C THR A 545 -29.40 -0.06 -22.17
N LEU A 546 -28.79 -0.79 -23.10
CA LEU A 546 -27.64 -0.29 -23.86
C LEU A 546 -28.06 0.84 -24.81
N LEU A 547 -29.17 0.66 -25.52
CA LEU A 547 -29.70 1.68 -26.43
C LEU A 547 -30.10 2.96 -25.68
N ILE A 548 -30.74 2.86 -24.51
CA ILE A 548 -31.11 4.03 -23.71
C ILE A 548 -29.87 4.77 -23.20
N ALA A 549 -28.87 4.04 -22.68
CA ALA A 549 -27.64 4.68 -22.20
C ALA A 549 -26.92 5.42 -23.35
N ALA A 550 -26.82 4.79 -24.52
CA ALA A 550 -26.25 5.40 -25.71
C ALA A 550 -27.07 6.58 -26.23
N ALA A 551 -28.40 6.45 -26.30
CA ALA A 551 -29.29 7.51 -26.75
C ALA A 551 -29.21 8.74 -25.84
N VAL A 552 -29.24 8.54 -24.51
CA VAL A 552 -29.09 9.64 -23.55
C VAL A 552 -27.72 10.31 -23.67
N LEU A 553 -26.65 9.53 -23.83
CA LEU A 553 -25.32 10.08 -24.09
C LEU A 553 -25.32 10.94 -25.37
N CYS A 554 -25.79 10.41 -26.50
CA CYS A 554 -25.87 11.16 -27.75
C CYS A 554 -26.74 12.42 -27.64
N LEU A 555 -27.87 12.35 -26.94
CA LEU A 555 -28.77 13.50 -26.72
C LEU A 555 -28.08 14.63 -25.96
N THR A 556 -27.17 14.33 -25.03
CA THR A 556 -26.43 15.39 -24.32
C THR A 556 -25.43 16.14 -25.21
N PHE A 557 -24.91 15.49 -26.25
CA PHE A 557 -24.02 16.11 -27.23
C PHE A 557 -24.76 16.77 -28.40
N LEU A 558 -26.03 16.39 -28.64
CA LEU A 558 -26.81 16.86 -29.79
C LEU A 558 -26.86 18.39 -29.91
N PRO A 559 -27.08 19.19 -28.84
CA PRO A 559 -27.07 20.65 -28.96
C PRO A 559 -25.73 21.21 -29.45
N PHE A 560 -24.61 20.63 -28.99
CA PHE A 560 -23.26 21.06 -29.38
C PHE A 560 -22.90 20.59 -30.79
N ALA A 561 -23.35 19.39 -31.17
CA ALA A 561 -23.15 18.84 -32.51
C ALA A 561 -23.92 19.63 -33.57
N LEU A 562 -25.11 20.14 -33.23
CA LEU A 562 -25.88 21.03 -34.09
C LEU A 562 -25.31 22.46 -34.13
N TRP A 563 -24.63 22.88 -33.07
CA TRP A 563 -23.97 24.18 -33.01
C TRP A 563 -22.71 24.20 -33.89
N ASP A 564 -21.78 23.28 -33.66
CA ASP A 564 -20.60 23.11 -34.51
C ASP A 564 -20.13 21.64 -34.50
N TRP A 565 -20.47 20.93 -35.58
CA TRP A 565 -20.08 19.54 -35.76
C TRP A 565 -18.57 19.36 -35.94
N HIS A 566 -17.93 20.29 -36.64
CA HIS A 566 -16.53 20.16 -36.99
C HIS A 566 -15.64 20.34 -35.75
N GLU A 567 -15.88 21.41 -34.98
CA GLU A 567 -15.14 21.67 -33.75
C GLU A 567 -15.37 20.59 -32.68
N LEU A 568 -16.57 19.99 -32.61
CA LEU A 568 -16.85 18.96 -31.60
C LEU A 568 -16.14 17.61 -31.84
N PHE A 569 -16.00 17.19 -33.10
CA PHE A 569 -15.53 15.84 -33.43
C PHE A 569 -14.20 15.78 -34.20
N TYR A 570 -13.86 16.82 -34.97
CA TYR A 570 -12.72 16.81 -35.87
C TYR A 570 -11.60 17.77 -35.47
N ALA A 571 -11.85 18.74 -34.57
CA ALA A 571 -10.78 19.55 -34.00
C ALA A 571 -9.76 18.68 -33.27
N GLU A 572 -8.48 19.04 -33.35
CA GLU A 572 -7.38 18.28 -32.75
C GLU A 572 -7.54 18.14 -31.23
N ASN A 573 -7.98 19.22 -30.55
CA ASN A 573 -8.16 19.29 -29.10
C ASN A 573 -9.63 19.22 -28.67
N ASN A 574 -10.44 18.43 -29.40
CA ASN A 574 -11.82 18.19 -29.03
C ASN A 574 -11.96 17.40 -27.70
N PRO A 575 -13.11 17.44 -27.02
CA PRO A 575 -13.24 16.82 -25.70
C PRO A 575 -13.04 15.29 -25.71
N PHE A 576 -13.32 14.60 -26.82
CA PHE A 576 -13.08 13.17 -26.94
C PHE A 576 -11.59 12.86 -27.05
N SER A 577 -10.87 13.60 -27.91
CA SER A 577 -9.43 13.40 -28.10
C SER A 577 -8.67 13.66 -26.80
N LEU A 578 -9.02 14.71 -26.05
CA LEU A 578 -8.41 15.04 -24.77
C LEU A 578 -8.65 13.97 -23.69
N GLN A 579 -9.82 13.33 -23.67
CA GLN A 579 -10.10 12.23 -22.72
C GLN A 579 -9.48 10.89 -23.14
N SER A 580 -9.26 10.65 -24.43
CA SER A 580 -8.64 9.41 -24.93
C SER A 580 -7.13 9.49 -25.13
N ARG A 581 -6.53 10.69 -25.10
CA ARG A 581 -5.13 10.96 -25.47
C ARG A 581 -4.09 10.04 -24.80
N GLN A 582 -4.35 9.63 -23.56
CA GLN A 582 -3.39 8.88 -22.76
C GLN A 582 -3.57 7.36 -22.85
N GLY A 583 -4.69 6.87 -23.35
CA GLY A 583 -5.02 5.44 -23.37
C GLY A 583 -4.74 4.80 -24.73
N ARG A 584 -4.15 3.60 -24.74
CA ARG A 584 -4.01 2.79 -25.96
C ARG A 584 -5.08 1.70 -26.04
N PRO A 585 -5.40 1.17 -27.25
CA PRO A 585 -6.39 0.11 -27.41
C PRO A 585 -6.08 -1.16 -26.59
N ALA A 586 -4.80 -1.54 -26.49
CA ALA A 586 -4.37 -2.70 -25.69
C ALA A 586 -4.67 -2.52 -24.19
N ASP A 587 -4.41 -1.33 -23.65
CA ASP A 587 -4.69 -1.00 -22.24
C ASP A 587 -6.19 -1.05 -21.96
N SER A 588 -7.01 -0.64 -22.93
CA SER A 588 -8.47 -0.65 -22.84
C SER A 588 -9.03 -2.07 -22.75
N LEU A 589 -8.48 -3.03 -23.50
CA LEU A 589 -8.86 -4.46 -23.41
C LEU A 589 -8.50 -5.05 -22.04
N LEU A 590 -7.31 -4.73 -21.52
CA LEU A 590 -6.89 -5.17 -20.18
C LEU A 590 -7.78 -4.59 -19.08
N LEU A 591 -8.11 -3.30 -19.16
CA LEU A 591 -9.01 -2.62 -18.22
C LEU A 591 -10.43 -3.18 -18.28
N LEU A 592 -10.95 -3.50 -19.47
CA LEU A 592 -12.25 -4.12 -19.63
C LEU A 592 -12.28 -5.52 -19.00
N ALA A 593 -11.26 -6.35 -19.26
CA ALA A 593 -11.15 -7.67 -18.64
C ALA A 593 -11.09 -7.58 -17.11
N ALA A 594 -10.29 -6.65 -16.58
CA ALA A 594 -10.22 -6.39 -15.15
C ALA A 594 -11.58 -5.94 -14.57
N ALA A 595 -12.26 -5.02 -15.24
CA ALA A 595 -13.58 -4.52 -14.83
C ALA A 595 -14.63 -5.64 -14.79
N VAL A 596 -14.67 -6.53 -15.80
CA VAL A 596 -15.58 -7.69 -15.83
C VAL A 596 -15.29 -8.65 -14.67
N ILE A 597 -14.01 -8.98 -14.43
CA ILE A 597 -13.62 -9.85 -13.32
C ILE A 597 -14.04 -9.26 -11.98
N MET A 598 -13.81 -7.96 -11.77
CA MET A 598 -14.20 -7.26 -10.54
C MET A 598 -15.72 -7.17 -10.37
N ALA A 599 -16.44 -6.86 -11.45
CA ALA A 599 -17.91 -6.85 -11.46
C ALA A 599 -18.48 -8.20 -11.00
N LEU A 600 -17.98 -9.31 -11.54
CA LEU A 600 -18.46 -10.65 -11.17
C LEU A 600 -18.06 -11.07 -9.75
N LYS A 601 -16.94 -10.55 -9.22
CA LYS A 601 -16.41 -10.94 -7.91
C LYS A 601 -17.02 -10.20 -6.72
N TRP A 602 -17.63 -9.02 -6.88
CA TRP A 602 -18.10 -8.27 -5.71
C TRP A 602 -19.38 -8.87 -5.07
N LYS A 603 -20.17 -9.63 -5.83
CA LYS A 603 -21.27 -10.50 -5.34
C LYS A 603 -22.25 -9.85 -4.34
N GLY A 604 -22.59 -8.57 -4.52
CA GLY A 604 -23.51 -7.88 -3.58
C GLY A 604 -22.85 -7.31 -2.32
N ASN A 605 -21.54 -7.49 -2.12
CA ASN A 605 -20.79 -6.93 -1.00
C ASN A 605 -20.32 -5.50 -1.27
N ASN A 606 -20.97 -4.50 -0.68
CA ASN A 606 -20.64 -3.08 -0.84
C ASN A 606 -19.17 -2.74 -0.54
N LYS A 607 -18.51 -3.46 0.37
CA LYS A 607 -17.07 -3.25 0.63
C LYS A 607 -16.23 -3.66 -0.58
N MET A 608 -16.57 -4.77 -1.24
CA MET A 608 -15.85 -5.20 -2.43
C MET A 608 -16.15 -4.28 -3.62
N LEU A 609 -17.38 -3.77 -3.74
CA LEU A 609 -17.72 -2.76 -4.74
C LEU A 609 -16.82 -1.53 -4.61
N MET A 610 -16.76 -0.91 -3.43
CA MET A 610 -15.93 0.28 -3.19
C MET A 610 -14.44 0.00 -3.40
N LEU A 611 -13.94 -1.15 -2.94
CA LEU A 611 -12.54 -1.54 -3.17
C LEU A 611 -12.24 -1.67 -4.67
N PHE A 612 -13.08 -2.38 -5.42
CA PHE A 612 -12.85 -2.60 -6.85
C PHE A 612 -13.00 -1.32 -7.66
N SER A 613 -13.94 -0.45 -7.32
CA SER A 613 -14.03 0.89 -7.93
C SER A 613 -12.74 1.70 -7.68
N ALA A 614 -12.22 1.70 -6.46
CA ALA A 614 -10.94 2.37 -6.16
C ALA A 614 -9.77 1.77 -6.93
N ILE A 615 -9.63 0.44 -6.97
CA ILE A 615 -8.55 -0.22 -7.71
C ILE A 615 -8.64 0.09 -9.20
N MET A 616 -9.83 0.06 -9.80
CA MET A 616 -9.97 0.39 -11.23
C MET A 616 -9.56 1.83 -11.52
N LEU A 617 -9.96 2.78 -10.67
CA LEU A 617 -9.61 4.19 -10.87
C LEU A 617 -8.13 4.49 -10.63
N ILE A 618 -7.40 3.66 -9.87
CA ILE A 618 -5.94 3.70 -9.80
C ILE A 618 -5.31 3.04 -11.04
N LEU A 619 -5.88 1.91 -11.49
CA LEU A 619 -5.31 1.13 -12.57
C LEU A 619 -5.33 1.87 -13.92
N VAL A 620 -6.37 2.68 -14.17
CA VAL A 620 -6.50 3.49 -15.41
C VAL A 620 -5.28 4.39 -15.63
N PRO A 621 -4.96 5.36 -14.74
CA PRO A 621 -3.78 6.21 -14.92
C PRO A 621 -2.47 5.44 -14.77
N VAL A 622 -2.39 4.44 -13.89
CA VAL A 622 -1.13 3.66 -13.71
C VAL A 622 -0.75 2.90 -14.98
N LEU A 623 -1.71 2.27 -15.67
CA LEU A 623 -1.43 1.59 -16.93
C LEU A 623 -1.09 2.57 -18.05
N ALA A 624 -1.87 3.66 -18.18
CA ALA A 624 -1.63 4.69 -19.19
C ALA A 624 -0.23 5.33 -19.03
N TYR A 625 0.12 5.76 -17.82
CA TYR A 625 1.42 6.35 -17.53
C TYR A 625 2.53 5.32 -17.59
N GLY A 626 2.33 4.12 -17.04
CA GLY A 626 3.32 3.05 -17.09
C GLY A 626 3.72 2.66 -18.51
N HIS A 627 2.74 2.55 -19.41
CA HIS A 627 2.99 2.26 -20.81
C HIS A 627 3.72 3.43 -21.50
N ASN A 628 3.26 4.68 -21.31
CA ASN A 628 3.93 5.85 -21.90
C ASN A 628 5.37 6.00 -21.39
N MET A 629 5.61 5.86 -20.08
CA MET A 629 6.95 5.88 -19.49
C MET A 629 7.84 4.76 -20.01
N TYR A 630 7.30 3.57 -20.25
CA TYR A 630 8.03 2.45 -20.86
C TYR A 630 8.43 2.76 -22.31
N VAL A 631 7.53 3.35 -23.10
CA VAL A 631 7.76 3.64 -24.53
C VAL A 631 8.75 4.79 -24.72
N TYR A 632 8.64 5.85 -23.92
CA TYR A 632 9.47 7.05 -24.04
C TYR A 632 10.72 7.01 -23.15
N GLY A 633 10.86 6.00 -22.28
CA GLY A 633 11.99 5.86 -21.38
C GLY A 633 12.09 6.93 -20.29
N ASN A 634 10.99 7.63 -19.98
CA ASN A 634 11.00 8.83 -19.14
C ASN A 634 10.34 8.64 -17.76
N TRP A 635 10.72 7.57 -17.07
CA TRP A 635 10.13 7.18 -15.78
C TRP A 635 10.26 8.23 -14.67
N THR A 636 11.32 9.03 -14.69
CA THR A 636 11.55 10.10 -13.71
C THR A 636 10.59 11.29 -13.89
N ASP A 637 9.95 11.42 -15.05
CA ASP A 637 9.04 12.53 -15.35
C ASP A 637 7.68 12.41 -14.66
N ILE A 638 7.39 11.30 -13.96
CA ILE A 638 6.15 11.15 -13.20
C ILE A 638 5.97 12.23 -12.13
N PHE A 639 7.09 12.72 -11.58
CA PHE A 639 7.12 13.84 -10.62
C PHE A 639 7.27 15.22 -11.29
N ASN A 640 7.47 15.25 -12.61
CA ASN A 640 7.49 16.46 -13.43
C ASN A 640 6.10 16.76 -14.00
N SER A 641 6.01 17.76 -14.87
CA SER A 641 4.74 18.22 -15.45
C SER A 641 4.20 17.32 -16.56
N ALA A 642 4.97 16.32 -17.04
CA ALA A 642 4.57 15.45 -18.15
C ALA A 642 3.42 14.50 -17.79
N TYR A 643 3.37 14.04 -16.53
CA TYR A 643 2.33 13.14 -16.05
C TYR A 643 1.56 13.79 -14.91
N ASP A 644 0.25 13.85 -15.06
CA ASP A 644 -0.63 14.42 -14.06
C ASP A 644 -1.07 13.36 -13.05
N ILE A 645 -0.41 13.32 -11.89
CA ILE A 645 -0.69 12.30 -10.86
C ILE A 645 -2.04 12.51 -10.16
N THR A 646 -2.68 13.68 -10.33
CA THR A 646 -3.98 13.99 -9.72
C THR A 646 -5.09 13.08 -10.25
N TYR A 647 -4.89 12.43 -11.41
CA TYR A 647 -5.78 11.38 -11.91
C TYR A 647 -5.98 10.21 -10.94
N LEU A 648 -5.04 9.98 -10.01
CA LEU A 648 -5.18 8.99 -8.93
C LEU A 648 -6.25 9.38 -7.89
N ASP A 649 -6.57 10.66 -7.78
CA ASP A 649 -7.46 11.24 -6.77
C ASP A 649 -8.90 10.79 -6.98
N ALA A 650 -9.25 10.41 -8.21
CA ALA A 650 -10.52 9.77 -8.57
C ALA A 650 -10.85 8.56 -7.68
N SER A 651 -9.84 7.86 -7.17
CA SER A 651 -10.02 6.69 -6.30
C SER A 651 -10.34 7.04 -4.83
N LEU A 652 -10.00 8.25 -4.36
CA LEU A 652 -10.10 8.64 -2.95
C LEU A 652 -11.53 8.54 -2.39
N PRO A 653 -12.59 9.01 -3.07
CA PRO A 653 -13.95 8.93 -2.55
C PRO A 653 -14.40 7.49 -2.23
N PHE A 654 -13.98 6.53 -3.06
CA PHE A 654 -14.29 5.11 -2.89
C PHE A 654 -13.48 4.48 -1.76
N CYS A 655 -12.18 4.82 -1.66
CA CYS A 655 -11.34 4.42 -0.53
C CYS A 655 -11.91 4.93 0.80
N ILE A 656 -12.23 6.22 0.87
CA ILE A 656 -12.75 6.88 2.07
C ILE A 656 -14.09 6.28 2.46
N THR A 657 -15.01 6.06 1.51
CA THR A 657 -16.32 5.44 1.79
C THR A 657 -16.17 4.08 2.48
N LEU A 658 -15.29 3.21 1.96
CA LEU A 658 -15.06 1.89 2.53
C LEU A 658 -14.45 1.96 3.93
N MET A 659 -13.43 2.81 4.12
CA MET A 659 -12.75 3.00 5.39
C MET A 659 -13.68 3.60 6.45
N ALA A 660 -14.51 4.57 6.06
CA ALA A 660 -15.49 5.22 6.92
C ALA A 660 -16.62 4.26 7.33
N ALA A 661 -17.09 3.40 6.43
CA ALA A 661 -18.11 2.39 6.71
C ALA A 661 -17.62 1.29 7.68
N PHE A 662 -16.32 1.18 7.90
CA PHE A 662 -15.74 0.19 8.82
C PHE A 662 -16.16 0.46 10.27
N GLY A 663 -16.81 -0.54 10.90
CA GLY A 663 -17.43 -0.46 12.22
C GLY A 663 -18.92 -0.12 12.20
N ALA A 664 -19.40 0.65 11.21
CA ALA A 664 -20.81 1.01 11.07
C ALA A 664 -21.68 -0.13 10.50
N CYS A 665 -21.15 -0.92 9.55
CA CYS A 665 -21.87 -2.05 8.95
C CYS A 665 -22.32 -3.13 9.96
N GLN A 666 -21.80 -3.15 11.18
CA GLN A 666 -22.26 -4.09 12.22
C GLN A 666 -23.40 -3.52 13.07
N MET A 667 -23.66 -2.22 13.05
CA MET A 667 -24.77 -1.61 13.81
C MET A 667 -26.13 -1.72 13.09
N GLN A 668 -26.15 -1.95 11.77
CA GLN A 668 -27.39 -2.24 11.02
C GLN A 668 -27.82 -3.72 11.08
N ALA A 669 -27.03 -4.59 11.73
CA ALA A 669 -27.43 -5.96 12.05
C ALA A 669 -28.21 -6.05 13.38
N LYS A 670 -28.81 -4.95 13.86
CA LYS A 670 -29.80 -4.99 14.94
C LYS A 670 -31.18 -5.27 14.34
N LYS A 671 -31.58 -6.54 14.49
CA LYS A 671 -32.92 -7.16 14.47
C LYS A 671 -34.03 -6.47 13.65
N PRO A 672 -34.74 -7.21 12.76
CA PRO A 672 -36.10 -6.82 12.43
C PRO A 672 -36.89 -6.82 13.75
N SER A 673 -37.36 -5.66 14.17
CA SER A 673 -38.44 -5.61 15.14
C SER A 673 -39.71 -5.95 14.36
N LEU A 674 -40.32 -7.05 14.81
CA LEU A 674 -41.67 -7.57 14.58
C LEU A 674 -42.55 -6.78 13.59
#